data_AF-A0A662YNX0-F1
#
_entry.id   AF-A0A662YNX0-F1
#
_cell.length_a   1.000
_cell.length_b   1.000
_cell.length_c   1.000
_cell.angle_alpha   90.00
_cell.angle_beta   90.00
_cell.angle_gamma   90.00
#
_symmetry.space_group_name_H-M   'P 1'
#
loop_
_entity.id
_entity.type
_entity.pdbx_description
1 polymer ?
#
loop_
_entity_poly.entity_id
_entity_poly.type
_entity_poly.pdbx_seq_one_letter_code
_entity_poly.pdbx_strand_id
1 'polypeptide(L)'
;MVQIKRICCIGAGYVGGPTCSIIAQMCPEITVTVVDVNEDRIKAWNSDSLPIFEPGLQEVVESCRGVNLFFSTDVDDAIKEADLVFISVNTPTKTFGIGKGRAADLKYIEACARRIADVSNGCKIVVEKSTVPVRAAESIRRIFNANTRSSLNFQVLSNPEFLAEGTAISDLKNPDRVLIGGDETPEGQRAIEALRSIYEHWVPKTKIITTNTWSSELSKLAANAFLAQRISSINSISALCEVTGADVEEVAHAIGTDKRIGSNFLKASVGFGGSCFQKDVLNLVYLCEALNLPEVARYWQQVIEINDYQRRRFSSRIIGCLFNTVTDKKIALLGFAFKKNTGDTRESSSIYISKYLMDEGARLHVYDPKVKKEQIIQDLSHPTISEDDPDRVSRLVTISTDPYEACENAHAIVICTEWDMFKELDYERICKAMLKPAFIFDGRRILDSLYDKLQNMGFQIVEEVAKLLDLKTQLGTDDGKQMFALKTPKGTRDYNPKQMAIRESVFNTITSCFKRHGAETIDTPVFELKETLTGKYGEDSKLIYDLKDQGGELLSLRYDLTDFDIAGQYDPMIPDAECIKVVHEILAELQLGDFRIKVNDRRILDGMFAVCGVPDDKFRAICSTVDKLDKASWEEVKNEMVGEKGLAPEAADRIGEYVRMHGGFDLAEKLLQDPQLSQNKHALEGLTDMKDLFKYLELFKITDKVIFDLSLARGLDYYTGVIYEAVLIQPQNVHPSEELVSVGSVAGGGRYDGLVGMFDPKGRKVPCVGVSVGIERVFSILEQKAEASEEKIRTTETQVLVASAQKNLLEERLKLTSELWDAGIKAEVLYKKNPKLLSQLQHCEETGIPLVAIIGEQELKEGVVKLRNVSTREEVDVSRVTLVEEIKKRSIQS
;
A
#
# COMPACT_ATOMS: atom_id res chain seq x y z
N MET A 1 -5.46 -58.44 18.47
CA MET A 1 -4.74 -57.34 17.77
C MET A 1 -4.64 -57.71 16.31
N VAL A 2 -4.90 -56.76 15.41
CA VAL A 2 -4.53 -56.94 13.99
C VAL A 2 -3.02 -56.73 13.92
N GLN A 3 -2.27 -57.78 13.60
CA GLN A 3 -0.81 -57.67 13.43
C GLN A 3 -0.55 -57.18 12.00
N ILE A 4 0.05 -55.99 11.87
CA ILE A 4 0.40 -55.41 10.57
C ILE A 4 1.66 -56.10 10.06
N LYS A 5 1.58 -56.69 8.86
CA LYS A 5 2.70 -57.34 8.16
C LYS A 5 3.00 -56.69 6.83
N ARG A 6 2.00 -56.04 6.21
CA ARG A 6 2.13 -55.34 4.93
C ARG A 6 1.64 -53.90 5.03
N ILE A 7 2.51 -52.97 4.66
CA ILE A 7 2.23 -51.53 4.59
C ILE A 7 2.30 -51.09 3.13
N CYS A 8 1.24 -50.43 2.67
CA CYS A 8 1.27 -49.66 1.42
C CYS A 8 1.34 -48.18 1.76
N CYS A 9 2.14 -47.39 1.05
CA CYS A 9 2.13 -45.93 1.17
C CYS A 9 1.89 -45.30 -0.21
N ILE A 10 0.76 -44.61 -0.36
CA ILE A 10 0.42 -43.87 -1.57
C ILE A 10 1.04 -42.48 -1.49
N GLY A 11 2.06 -42.23 -2.31
CA GLY A 11 2.80 -40.99 -2.42
C GLY A 11 4.29 -41.17 -2.07
N ALA A 12 5.15 -41.18 -3.09
CA ALA A 12 6.59 -41.38 -2.95
C ALA A 12 7.37 -40.04 -2.83
N GLY A 13 6.79 -39.04 -2.17
CA GLY A 13 7.41 -37.72 -1.98
C GLY A 13 8.32 -37.63 -0.75
N TYR A 14 8.57 -36.38 -0.32
CA TYR A 14 9.39 -36.04 0.86
C TYR A 14 8.88 -36.63 2.19
N VAL A 15 7.60 -36.97 2.28
CA VAL A 15 7.02 -37.56 3.50
C VAL A 15 6.99 -39.08 3.41
N GLY A 16 6.33 -39.62 2.37
CA GLY A 16 6.09 -41.05 2.23
C GLY A 16 7.38 -41.87 2.07
N GLY A 17 8.30 -41.42 1.21
CA GLY A 17 9.56 -42.12 0.94
C GLY A 17 10.43 -42.30 2.20
N PRO A 18 10.89 -41.20 2.84
CA PRO A 18 11.71 -41.29 4.05
C PRO A 18 11.03 -42.02 5.21
N THR A 19 9.74 -41.75 5.47
CA THR A 19 8.99 -42.42 6.55
C THR A 19 8.97 -43.94 6.34
N CYS A 20 8.61 -44.39 5.13
CA CYS A 20 8.53 -45.81 4.82
C CYS A 20 9.90 -46.50 4.82
N SER A 21 10.94 -45.78 4.41
CA SER A 21 12.31 -46.29 4.45
C SER A 21 12.79 -46.53 5.88
N ILE A 22 12.44 -45.64 6.81
CA ILE A 22 12.72 -45.83 8.24
C ILE A 22 11.89 -46.95 8.84
N ILE A 23 10.59 -47.05 8.51
CA ILE A 23 9.75 -48.17 8.97
C ILE A 23 10.34 -49.50 8.49
N ALA A 24 10.73 -49.61 7.22
CA ALA A 24 11.35 -50.83 6.69
C ALA A 24 12.67 -51.17 7.41
N GLN A 25 13.51 -50.16 7.68
CA GLN A 25 14.77 -50.36 8.41
C GLN A 25 14.56 -50.83 9.86
N MET A 26 13.55 -50.29 10.55
CA MET A 26 13.31 -50.56 11.97
C MET A 26 12.41 -51.78 12.21
N CYS A 27 11.65 -52.21 11.21
CA CYS A 27 10.73 -53.36 11.27
C CYS A 27 11.03 -54.34 10.10
N PRO A 28 12.13 -55.11 10.14
CA PRO A 28 12.50 -56.04 9.07
C PRO A 28 11.44 -57.10 8.73
N GLU A 29 10.57 -57.41 9.69
CA GLU A 29 9.45 -58.36 9.54
C GLU A 29 8.23 -57.78 8.80
N ILE A 30 8.19 -56.47 8.56
CA ILE A 30 7.12 -55.79 7.84
C ILE A 30 7.57 -55.51 6.41
N THR A 31 6.75 -55.91 5.44
CA THR A 31 6.93 -55.52 4.03
C THR A 31 6.30 -54.15 3.80
N VAL A 32 7.08 -53.21 3.26
CA VAL A 32 6.68 -51.83 3.00
C VAL A 32 6.78 -51.55 1.51
N THR A 33 5.64 -51.22 0.89
CA THR A 33 5.56 -50.88 -0.54
C THR A 33 5.12 -49.43 -0.68
N VAL A 34 5.99 -48.58 -1.22
CA VAL A 34 5.71 -47.19 -1.55
C VAL A 34 5.28 -47.11 -3.01
N VAL A 35 4.13 -46.50 -3.28
CA VAL A 35 3.56 -46.40 -4.62
C VAL A 35 3.31 -44.95 -5.01
N ASP A 36 3.48 -44.64 -6.30
CA ASP A 36 3.21 -43.32 -6.86
C ASP A 36 2.79 -43.49 -8.33
N VAL A 37 1.92 -42.59 -8.81
CA VAL A 37 1.51 -42.55 -10.22
C VAL A 37 2.61 -41.98 -11.11
N ASN A 38 3.57 -41.26 -10.54
CA ASN A 38 4.72 -40.73 -11.25
C ASN A 38 5.79 -41.82 -11.44
N GLU A 39 5.81 -42.41 -12.64
CA GLU A 39 6.74 -43.48 -13.00
C GLU A 39 8.21 -43.06 -12.91
N ASP A 40 8.55 -41.84 -13.33
CA ASP A 40 9.93 -41.34 -13.29
C ASP A 40 10.44 -41.20 -11.85
N ARG A 41 9.57 -40.77 -10.93
CA ARG A 41 9.88 -40.70 -9.50
C ARG A 41 10.12 -42.10 -8.93
N ILE A 42 9.29 -43.09 -9.28
CA ILE A 42 9.48 -44.47 -8.84
C ILE A 42 10.77 -45.08 -9.43
N LYS A 43 11.08 -44.81 -10.70
CA LYS A 43 12.36 -45.19 -11.32
C LYS A 43 13.54 -44.60 -10.56
N ALA A 44 13.47 -43.32 -10.20
CA ALA A 44 14.52 -42.67 -9.41
C ALA A 44 14.69 -43.32 -8.02
N TRP A 45 13.60 -43.64 -7.31
CA TRP A 45 13.67 -44.37 -6.03
C TRP A 45 14.24 -45.78 -6.15
N ASN A 46 14.15 -46.40 -7.33
CA ASN A 46 14.74 -47.69 -7.65
C ASN A 46 16.16 -47.58 -8.25
N SER A 47 16.72 -46.37 -8.37
CA SER A 47 18.04 -46.11 -8.92
C SER A 47 19.06 -45.74 -7.84
N ASP A 48 20.33 -45.56 -8.21
CA ASP A 48 21.38 -45.09 -7.30
C ASP A 48 21.32 -43.57 -7.05
N SER A 49 20.41 -42.86 -7.73
CA SER A 49 20.18 -41.43 -7.55
C SER A 49 18.73 -41.19 -7.13
N LEU A 50 18.53 -41.01 -5.82
CA LEU A 50 17.20 -40.79 -5.26
C LEU A 50 16.58 -39.48 -5.76
N PRO A 51 15.23 -39.40 -5.89
CA PRO A 51 14.56 -38.21 -6.40
C PRO A 51 14.58 -37.03 -5.43
N ILE A 52 14.98 -37.24 -4.17
CA ILE A 52 15.12 -36.21 -3.14
C ILE A 52 16.48 -36.36 -2.45
N PHE A 53 17.05 -35.23 -2.04
CA PHE A 53 18.29 -35.19 -1.27
C PHE A 53 17.97 -34.98 0.21
N GLU A 54 18.36 -35.94 1.05
CA GLU A 54 18.30 -35.84 2.50
C GLU A 54 19.56 -36.51 3.09
N PRO A 55 20.26 -35.87 4.05
CA PRO A 55 21.42 -36.47 4.68
C PRO A 55 21.07 -37.82 5.33
N GLY A 56 21.78 -38.89 4.95
CA GLY A 56 21.57 -40.24 5.50
C GLY A 56 20.47 -41.07 4.84
N LEU A 57 19.70 -40.50 3.88
CA LEU A 57 18.56 -41.21 3.28
C LEU A 57 19.00 -42.32 2.33
N GLN A 58 20.06 -42.07 1.55
CA GLN A 58 20.56 -43.04 0.58
C GLN A 58 20.98 -44.35 1.25
N GLU A 59 21.73 -44.25 2.35
CA GLU A 59 22.19 -45.40 3.12
C GLU A 59 21.02 -46.18 3.73
N VAL A 60 19.96 -45.50 4.18
CA VAL A 60 18.75 -46.16 4.71
C VAL A 60 18.03 -46.92 3.59
N VAL A 61 17.78 -46.28 2.44
CA VAL A 61 17.07 -46.89 1.32
C VAL A 61 17.82 -48.11 0.80
N GLU A 62 19.13 -47.98 0.55
CA GLU A 62 19.96 -49.08 0.04
C GLU A 62 19.99 -50.28 0.99
N SER A 63 19.91 -50.06 2.31
CA SER A 63 19.90 -51.14 3.31
C SER A 63 18.64 -52.01 3.30
N CYS A 64 17.52 -51.52 2.76
CA CYS A 64 16.20 -52.17 2.85
C CYS A 64 15.56 -52.44 1.47
N ARG A 65 15.96 -51.69 0.43
CA ARG A 65 15.37 -51.78 -0.91
C ARG A 65 15.58 -53.16 -1.51
N GLY A 66 14.50 -53.80 -1.94
CA GLY A 66 14.51 -55.16 -2.47
C GLY A 66 14.54 -56.27 -1.41
N VAL A 67 14.65 -55.92 -0.12
CA VAL A 67 14.54 -56.88 1.00
C VAL A 67 13.12 -56.83 1.57
N ASN A 68 12.76 -55.71 2.19
CA ASN A 68 11.42 -55.46 2.71
C ASN A 68 10.88 -54.06 2.36
N LEU A 69 11.66 -53.22 1.66
CA LEU A 69 11.22 -51.95 1.07
C LEU A 69 11.11 -52.08 -0.45
N PHE A 70 9.97 -51.69 -1.01
CA PHE A 70 9.71 -51.76 -2.45
C PHE A 70 9.10 -50.45 -2.95
N PHE A 71 9.47 -50.03 -4.17
CA PHE A 71 8.86 -48.89 -4.86
C PHE A 71 8.21 -49.37 -6.15
N SER A 72 6.92 -49.07 -6.35
CA SER A 72 6.13 -49.59 -7.47
C SER A 72 5.17 -48.55 -8.03
N THR A 73 4.78 -48.70 -9.30
CA THR A 73 3.64 -47.97 -9.90
C THR A 73 2.33 -48.75 -9.81
N ASP A 74 2.36 -50.00 -9.37
CA ASP A 74 1.18 -50.84 -9.16
C ASP A 74 0.50 -50.50 -7.83
N VAL A 75 -0.31 -49.44 -7.87
CA VAL A 75 -1.03 -48.91 -6.72
C VAL A 75 -2.10 -49.91 -6.24
N ASP A 76 -2.78 -50.60 -7.15
CA ASP A 76 -3.96 -51.40 -6.80
C ASP A 76 -3.58 -52.67 -6.04
N ASP A 77 -2.57 -53.39 -6.52
CA ASP A 77 -2.15 -54.63 -5.90
C ASP A 77 -1.48 -54.35 -4.54
N ALA A 78 -0.70 -53.26 -4.43
CA ALA A 78 -0.16 -52.82 -3.14
C ALA A 78 -1.28 -52.50 -2.12
N ILE A 79 -2.36 -51.83 -2.54
CA ILE A 79 -3.52 -51.57 -1.66
C ILE A 79 -4.20 -52.88 -1.26
N LYS A 80 -4.42 -53.81 -2.21
CA LYS A 80 -5.11 -55.09 -1.95
C LYS A 80 -4.40 -55.90 -0.89
N GLU A 81 -3.08 -56.00 -0.95
CA GLU A 81 -2.28 -56.83 -0.04
C GLU A 81 -2.03 -56.22 1.34
N ALA A 82 -2.12 -54.89 1.45
CA ALA A 82 -1.77 -54.16 2.66
C ALA A 82 -2.76 -54.38 3.83
N ASP A 83 -2.22 -54.50 5.04
CA ASP A 83 -3.00 -54.41 6.28
C ASP A 83 -3.20 -52.93 6.69
N LEU A 84 -2.19 -52.10 6.39
CA LEU A 84 -2.18 -50.66 6.64
C LEU A 84 -1.82 -49.88 5.38
N VAL A 85 -2.60 -48.84 5.06
CA VAL A 85 -2.38 -47.96 3.92
C VAL A 85 -2.14 -46.54 4.39
N PHE A 86 -0.93 -46.01 4.19
CA PHE A 86 -0.64 -44.59 4.34
C PHE A 86 -1.10 -43.79 3.12
N ILE A 87 -1.71 -42.64 3.35
CA ILE A 87 -1.98 -41.62 2.32
C ILE A 87 -1.03 -40.45 2.59
N SER A 88 -0.04 -40.29 1.71
CA SER A 88 1.04 -39.30 1.79
C SER A 88 1.11 -38.44 0.53
N VAL A 89 -0.06 -38.02 0.04
CA VAL A 89 -0.19 -37.18 -1.16
C VAL A 89 -0.25 -35.70 -0.83
N ASN A 90 0.11 -34.87 -1.80
CA ASN A 90 0.04 -33.42 -1.67
C ASN A 90 -1.41 -32.93 -1.54
N THR A 91 -1.57 -31.83 -0.81
CA THR A 91 -2.84 -31.11 -0.63
C THR A 91 -2.60 -29.66 -1.03
N PRO A 92 -2.44 -29.39 -2.34
CA PRO A 92 -2.02 -28.08 -2.81
C PRO A 92 -3.06 -27.03 -2.45
N THR A 93 -2.62 -25.78 -2.26
CA THR A 93 -3.54 -24.66 -2.06
C THR A 93 -4.42 -24.46 -3.30
N LYS A 94 -5.72 -24.25 -3.11
CA LYS A 94 -6.66 -23.99 -4.22
C LYS A 94 -6.25 -22.75 -4.99
N THR A 95 -6.18 -22.84 -6.31
CA THR A 95 -5.86 -21.71 -7.20
C THR A 95 -7.11 -20.98 -7.72
N PHE A 96 -8.31 -21.52 -7.48
CA PHE A 96 -9.59 -20.93 -7.88
C PHE A 96 -10.74 -21.32 -6.92
N GLY A 97 -11.87 -20.62 -7.04
CA GLY A 97 -13.09 -20.87 -6.26
C GLY A 97 -13.00 -20.47 -4.77
N ILE A 98 -13.93 -20.99 -3.96
CA ILE A 98 -14.00 -20.69 -2.52
C ILE A 98 -12.71 -21.13 -1.83
N GLY A 99 -12.07 -20.19 -1.11
CA GLY A 99 -10.79 -20.43 -0.44
C GLY A 99 -9.57 -20.34 -1.35
N LYS A 100 -9.68 -19.74 -2.56
CA LYS A 100 -8.54 -19.45 -3.45
C LYS A 100 -7.38 -18.82 -2.67
N GLY A 101 -6.19 -19.36 -2.84
CA GLY A 101 -4.94 -18.90 -2.21
C GLY A 101 -4.79 -19.28 -0.74
N ARG A 102 -5.76 -19.97 -0.12
CA ARG A 102 -5.74 -20.24 1.33
C ARG A 102 -6.11 -21.68 1.70
N ALA A 103 -7.25 -22.16 1.20
CA ALA A 103 -7.73 -23.50 1.50
C ALA A 103 -6.96 -24.57 0.73
N ALA A 104 -6.68 -25.70 1.36
CA ALA A 104 -6.12 -26.87 0.68
C ALA A 104 -7.16 -27.58 -0.20
N ASP A 105 -6.69 -28.08 -1.34
CA ASP A 105 -7.44 -28.91 -2.28
C ASP A 105 -7.31 -30.39 -1.89
N LEU A 106 -8.44 -31.00 -1.50
CA LEU A 106 -8.50 -32.39 -1.05
C LEU A 106 -8.67 -33.40 -2.19
N LYS A 107 -8.64 -32.99 -3.47
CA LYS A 107 -8.89 -33.88 -4.62
C LYS A 107 -8.03 -35.15 -4.61
N TYR A 108 -6.76 -35.06 -4.20
CA TYR A 108 -5.86 -36.21 -4.19
C TYR A 108 -6.15 -37.14 -3.01
N ILE A 109 -6.52 -36.59 -1.84
CA ILE A 109 -6.97 -37.38 -0.69
C ILE A 109 -8.26 -38.13 -1.04
N GLU A 110 -9.22 -37.44 -1.67
CA GLU A 110 -10.46 -38.06 -2.15
C GLU A 110 -10.21 -39.16 -3.17
N ALA A 111 -9.35 -38.90 -4.18
CA ALA A 111 -9.00 -39.89 -5.19
C ALA A 111 -8.36 -41.14 -4.57
N CYS A 112 -7.45 -40.98 -3.62
CA CYS A 112 -6.85 -42.10 -2.89
C CYS A 112 -7.90 -42.88 -2.10
N ALA A 113 -8.78 -42.19 -1.35
CA ALA A 113 -9.83 -42.85 -0.57
C ALA A 113 -10.79 -43.63 -1.46
N ARG A 114 -11.19 -43.09 -2.62
CA ARG A 114 -12.02 -43.81 -3.60
C ARG A 114 -11.31 -45.04 -4.14
N ARG A 115 -10.05 -44.90 -4.56
CA ARG A 115 -9.25 -46.03 -5.06
C ARG A 115 -9.10 -47.13 -4.02
N ILE A 116 -8.83 -46.76 -2.77
CA ILE A 116 -8.75 -47.71 -1.65
C ILE A 116 -10.08 -48.44 -1.48
N ALA A 117 -11.22 -47.73 -1.48
CA ALA A 117 -12.54 -48.34 -1.35
C ALA A 117 -12.85 -49.32 -2.49
N ASP A 118 -12.42 -49.00 -3.72
CA ASP A 118 -12.73 -49.79 -4.91
C ASP A 118 -12.03 -51.14 -4.92
N VAL A 119 -10.73 -51.16 -4.59
CA VAL A 119 -9.86 -52.34 -4.75
C VAL A 119 -9.67 -53.14 -3.46
N SER A 120 -9.96 -52.56 -2.30
CA SER A 120 -9.79 -53.26 -1.03
C SER A 120 -10.81 -54.38 -0.83
N ASN A 121 -10.41 -55.35 -0.01
CA ASN A 121 -11.27 -56.35 0.62
C ASN A 121 -10.85 -56.51 2.08
N GLY A 122 -11.76 -57.00 2.94
CA GLY A 122 -11.44 -57.29 4.34
C GLY A 122 -11.30 -56.05 5.23
N CYS A 123 -10.51 -56.20 6.29
CA CYS A 123 -10.25 -55.14 7.26
C CYS A 123 -8.94 -54.42 6.92
N LYS A 124 -8.94 -53.08 6.87
CA LYS A 124 -7.74 -52.26 6.62
C LYS A 124 -7.69 -51.04 7.52
N ILE A 125 -6.49 -50.67 7.95
CA ILE A 125 -6.22 -49.41 8.63
C ILE A 125 -5.71 -48.41 7.59
N VAL A 126 -6.38 -47.28 7.46
CA VAL A 126 -6.00 -46.22 6.53
C VAL A 126 -5.50 -45.03 7.34
N VAL A 127 -4.27 -44.60 7.09
CA VAL A 127 -3.60 -43.59 7.89
C VAL A 127 -3.29 -42.38 7.01
N GLU A 128 -3.88 -41.26 7.37
CA GLU A 128 -3.52 -39.95 6.82
C GLU A 128 -2.17 -39.52 7.43
N LYS A 129 -1.18 -39.19 6.59
CA LYS A 129 0.21 -38.90 7.00
C LYS A 129 0.70 -37.50 6.58
N SER A 130 -0.01 -36.82 5.68
CA SER A 130 0.41 -35.53 5.15
C SER A 130 -0.01 -34.35 6.04
N THR A 131 0.42 -33.14 5.69
CA THR A 131 -0.09 -31.91 6.30
C THR A 131 -1.41 -31.56 5.64
N VAL A 132 -2.51 -31.92 6.29
CA VAL A 132 -3.85 -31.77 5.73
C VAL A 132 -4.71 -30.86 6.61
N PRO A 133 -5.62 -30.05 6.05
CA PRO A 133 -6.58 -29.30 6.85
C PRO A 133 -7.38 -30.23 7.77
N VAL A 134 -7.85 -29.65 8.87
CA VAL A 134 -8.86 -30.25 9.74
C VAL A 134 -10.04 -30.71 8.86
N ARG A 135 -10.49 -31.97 9.03
CA ARG A 135 -11.58 -32.69 8.32
C ARG A 135 -11.17 -33.60 7.16
N ALA A 136 -9.89 -33.87 6.94
CA ALA A 136 -9.52 -34.82 5.89
C ALA A 136 -9.85 -36.26 6.24
N ALA A 137 -9.56 -36.69 7.46
CA ALA A 137 -9.96 -38.01 7.92
C ALA A 137 -11.50 -38.16 7.94
N GLU A 138 -12.24 -37.09 8.21
CA GLU A 138 -13.70 -37.08 8.08
C GLU A 138 -14.14 -37.28 6.61
N SER A 139 -13.45 -36.64 5.66
CA SER A 139 -13.72 -36.79 4.23
C SER A 139 -13.44 -38.21 3.74
N ILE A 140 -12.31 -38.79 4.14
CA ILE A 140 -11.94 -40.19 3.87
C ILE A 140 -13.03 -41.13 4.43
N ARG A 141 -13.42 -40.91 5.69
CA ARG A 141 -14.46 -41.70 6.36
C ARG A 141 -15.81 -41.61 5.67
N ARG A 142 -16.21 -40.42 5.24
CA ARG A 142 -17.47 -40.21 4.50
C ARG A 142 -17.47 -40.99 3.19
N ILE A 143 -16.34 -41.05 2.48
CA ILE A 143 -16.18 -41.86 1.27
C ILE A 143 -16.29 -43.34 1.61
N PHE A 144 -15.58 -43.83 2.63
CA PHE A 144 -15.64 -45.23 3.03
C PHE A 144 -17.04 -45.66 3.47
N ASN A 145 -17.73 -44.85 4.29
CA ASN A 145 -19.08 -45.14 4.75
C ASN A 145 -20.08 -45.23 3.58
N ALA A 146 -19.94 -44.36 2.57
CA ALA A 146 -20.79 -44.34 1.39
C ALA A 146 -20.53 -45.51 0.41
N ASN A 147 -19.37 -46.16 0.50
CA ASN A 147 -18.96 -47.27 -0.38
C ASN A 147 -18.83 -48.60 0.40
N THR A 148 -19.58 -48.73 1.50
CA THR A 148 -19.54 -49.92 2.36
C THR A 148 -20.00 -51.17 1.61
N ARG A 149 -19.23 -52.26 1.74
CA ARG A 149 -19.59 -53.62 1.33
C ARG A 149 -19.55 -54.51 2.57
N SER A 150 -20.36 -55.57 2.64
CA SER A 150 -20.45 -56.46 3.81
C SER A 150 -19.11 -57.12 4.21
N SER A 151 -18.14 -57.18 3.29
CA SER A 151 -16.80 -57.71 3.49
C SER A 151 -15.74 -56.64 3.85
N LEU A 152 -16.12 -55.36 3.98
CA LEU A 152 -15.19 -54.24 4.17
C LEU A 152 -15.31 -53.60 5.55
N ASN A 153 -14.19 -53.43 6.24
CA ASN A 153 -14.09 -52.64 7.46
C ASN A 153 -12.84 -51.74 7.41
N PHE A 154 -13.05 -50.43 7.37
CA PHE A 154 -11.97 -49.44 7.38
C PHE A 154 -11.88 -48.74 8.72
N GLN A 155 -10.67 -48.60 9.24
CA GLN A 155 -10.37 -47.71 10.37
C GLN A 155 -9.51 -46.57 9.85
N VAL A 156 -9.93 -45.33 10.08
CA VAL A 156 -9.21 -44.13 9.62
C VAL A 156 -8.46 -43.53 10.80
N LEU A 157 -7.15 -43.39 10.65
CA LEU A 157 -6.27 -42.73 11.61
C LEU A 157 -5.65 -41.47 11.00
N SER A 158 -5.31 -40.52 11.85
CA SER A 158 -4.46 -39.38 11.55
C SER A 158 -3.09 -39.63 12.20
N ASN A 159 -1.99 -39.53 11.44
CA ASN A 159 -0.64 -39.65 11.97
C ASN A 159 0.27 -38.61 11.32
N PRO A 160 0.18 -37.33 11.73
CA PRO A 160 0.93 -36.26 11.09
C PRO A 160 2.44 -36.52 11.10
N GLU A 161 3.13 -36.03 10.09
CA GLU A 161 4.59 -35.95 10.08
C GLU A 161 5.08 -34.74 10.92
N PHE A 162 6.30 -34.80 11.47
CA PHE A 162 6.98 -33.63 12.09
C PHE A 162 8.45 -33.52 11.67
N LEU A 163 8.80 -34.08 10.51
CA LEU A 163 10.13 -33.99 9.94
C LEU A 163 10.37 -32.59 9.35
N ALA A 164 11.63 -32.16 9.34
CA ALA A 164 12.05 -30.99 8.60
C ALA A 164 13.00 -31.40 7.48
N GLU A 165 12.84 -30.80 6.30
CA GLU A 165 13.75 -31.04 5.18
C GLU A 165 15.20 -30.67 5.57
N GLY A 166 16.16 -31.50 5.18
CA GLY A 166 17.57 -31.41 5.56
C GLY A 166 17.92 -32.11 6.88
N THR A 167 16.93 -32.53 7.68
CA THR A 167 17.11 -33.30 8.92
C THR A 167 16.17 -34.52 9.01
N ALA A 168 15.49 -34.88 7.92
CA ALA A 168 14.36 -35.80 7.95
C ALA A 168 14.69 -37.17 8.58
N ILE A 169 15.87 -37.73 8.27
CA ILE A 169 16.31 -39.02 8.80
C ILE A 169 16.55 -38.97 10.31
N SER A 170 17.16 -37.88 10.80
CA SER A 170 17.37 -37.69 12.24
C SER A 170 16.03 -37.55 12.97
N ASP A 171 15.11 -36.75 12.40
CA ASP A 171 13.79 -36.48 12.97
C ASP A 171 12.93 -37.75 13.02
N LEU A 172 13.05 -38.64 12.02
CA LEU A 172 12.32 -39.92 11.98
C LEU A 172 12.92 -40.98 12.92
N LYS A 173 14.25 -41.00 13.11
CA LYS A 173 14.93 -41.94 14.02
C LYS A 173 14.77 -41.55 15.48
N ASN A 174 14.80 -40.25 15.79
CA ASN A 174 14.65 -39.74 17.15
C ASN A 174 13.63 -38.59 17.20
N PRO A 175 12.35 -38.88 16.97
CA PRO A 175 11.32 -37.84 16.99
C PRO A 175 11.19 -37.26 18.40
N ASP A 176 10.84 -35.98 18.50
CA ASP A 176 10.39 -35.38 19.77
C ASP A 176 9.13 -36.09 20.27
N ARG A 177 8.22 -36.38 19.33
CA ARG A 177 6.98 -37.11 19.55
C ARG A 177 6.47 -37.76 18.26
N VAL A 178 5.74 -38.86 18.41
CA VAL A 178 4.85 -39.42 17.39
C VAL A 178 3.42 -39.14 17.84
N LEU A 179 2.58 -38.62 16.94
CA LEU A 179 1.18 -38.30 17.24
C LEU A 179 0.25 -39.22 16.43
N ILE A 180 -0.67 -39.91 17.10
CA ILE A 180 -1.65 -40.80 16.47
C ILE A 180 -3.06 -40.41 16.93
N GLY A 181 -3.90 -40.00 15.99
CA GLY A 181 -5.32 -39.76 16.18
C GLY A 181 -6.17 -40.90 15.64
N GLY A 182 -7.20 -41.31 16.37
CA GLY A 182 -8.21 -42.26 15.87
C GLY A 182 -9.54 -42.10 16.60
N ASP A 183 -10.49 -43.00 16.35
CA ASP A 183 -11.80 -42.90 17.00
C ASP A 183 -11.80 -43.42 18.44
N GLU A 184 -12.67 -42.84 19.25
CA GLU A 184 -12.97 -43.29 20.62
C GLU A 184 -13.94 -44.49 20.63
N THR A 185 -13.75 -45.42 19.70
CA THR A 185 -14.48 -46.68 19.60
C THR A 185 -13.56 -47.87 19.85
N PRO A 186 -14.06 -49.05 20.25
CA PRO A 186 -13.23 -50.24 20.44
C PRO A 186 -12.40 -50.60 19.20
N GLU A 187 -12.96 -50.44 18.00
CA GLU A 187 -12.30 -50.67 16.71
C GLU A 187 -11.20 -49.62 16.47
N GLY A 188 -11.49 -48.35 16.70
CA GLY A 188 -10.55 -47.24 16.55
C GLY A 188 -9.34 -47.39 17.47
N GLN A 189 -9.57 -47.72 18.74
CA GLN A 189 -8.50 -47.95 19.72
C GLN A 189 -7.62 -49.16 19.34
N ARG A 190 -8.20 -50.21 18.77
CA ARG A 190 -7.41 -51.34 18.24
C ARG A 190 -6.55 -50.94 17.04
N ALA A 191 -7.03 -50.05 16.18
CA ALA A 191 -6.26 -49.53 15.06
C ALA A 191 -5.12 -48.61 15.52
N ILE A 192 -5.38 -47.73 16.51
CA ILE A 192 -4.34 -46.89 17.14
C ILE A 192 -3.24 -47.76 17.72
N GLU A 193 -3.59 -48.80 18.49
CA GLU A 193 -2.60 -49.69 19.12
C GLU A 193 -1.79 -50.47 18.07
N ALA A 194 -2.41 -50.89 16.96
CA ALA A 194 -1.71 -51.54 15.87
C ALA A 194 -0.66 -50.61 15.24
N LEU A 195 -1.00 -49.35 14.92
CA LEU A 195 -0.02 -48.39 14.40
C LEU A 195 1.06 -48.02 15.44
N ARG A 196 0.66 -47.86 16.70
CA ARG A 196 1.59 -47.61 17.82
C ARG A 196 2.63 -48.73 17.92
N SER A 197 2.22 -49.98 17.80
CA SER A 197 3.13 -51.13 17.90
C SER A 197 4.25 -51.10 16.86
N ILE A 198 4.01 -50.52 15.67
CA ILE A 198 5.05 -50.29 14.66
C ILE A 198 6.07 -49.28 15.20
N TYR A 199 5.62 -48.10 15.63
CA TYR A 199 6.54 -47.06 16.14
C TYR A 199 7.31 -47.49 17.38
N GLU A 200 6.76 -48.36 18.23
CA GLU A 200 7.42 -48.87 19.44
C GLU A 200 8.67 -49.72 19.16
N HIS A 201 8.95 -50.10 17.91
CA HIS A 201 10.20 -50.78 17.53
C HIS A 201 11.44 -49.89 17.74
N TRP A 202 11.30 -48.56 17.62
CA TRP A 202 12.42 -47.62 17.80
C TRP A 202 12.07 -46.37 18.60
N VAL A 203 10.79 -46.02 18.76
CA VAL A 203 10.34 -44.84 19.51
C VAL A 203 9.89 -45.25 20.92
N PRO A 204 10.44 -44.64 21.98
CA PRO A 204 9.98 -44.88 23.34
C PRO A 204 8.49 -44.59 23.50
N LYS A 205 7.77 -45.43 24.25
CA LYS A 205 6.33 -45.26 24.50
C LYS A 205 5.96 -43.89 25.06
N THR A 206 6.85 -43.29 25.85
CA THR A 206 6.68 -41.95 26.44
C THR A 206 6.66 -40.82 25.42
N LYS A 207 7.16 -41.06 24.20
CA LYS A 207 7.14 -40.13 23.07
C LYS A 207 6.00 -40.40 22.09
N ILE A 208 5.17 -41.42 22.30
CA ILE A 208 4.01 -41.71 21.44
C ILE A 208 2.74 -41.18 22.11
N ILE A 209 2.16 -40.15 21.52
CA ILE A 209 0.94 -39.50 21.99
C ILE A 209 -0.24 -40.03 21.17
N THR A 210 -1.26 -40.50 21.86
CA THR A 210 -2.51 -40.96 21.24
C THR A 210 -3.65 -40.00 21.61
N THR A 211 -4.53 -39.70 20.66
CA THR A 211 -5.64 -38.75 20.81
C THR A 211 -6.77 -39.07 19.84
N ASN A 212 -7.81 -38.23 19.77
CA ASN A 212 -8.82 -38.36 18.73
C ASN A 212 -8.31 -37.78 17.39
N THR A 213 -8.93 -38.18 16.29
CA THR A 213 -8.53 -37.80 14.93
C THR A 213 -8.44 -36.28 14.73
N TRP A 214 -9.43 -35.52 15.21
CA TRP A 214 -9.49 -34.06 15.06
C TRP A 214 -8.39 -33.35 15.84
N SER A 215 -8.17 -33.76 17.09
CA SER A 215 -7.10 -33.24 17.93
C SER A 215 -5.72 -33.50 17.31
N SER A 216 -5.54 -34.63 16.63
CA SER A 216 -4.30 -34.91 15.89
C SER A 216 -4.09 -33.97 14.71
N GLU A 217 -5.09 -33.80 13.83
CA GLU A 217 -5.00 -32.91 12.65
C GLU A 217 -4.74 -31.45 13.08
N LEU A 218 -5.53 -30.95 14.04
CA LEU A 218 -5.40 -29.57 14.53
C LEU A 218 -4.05 -29.32 15.20
N SER A 219 -3.52 -30.28 15.95
CA SER A 219 -2.22 -30.14 16.62
C SER A 219 -1.07 -29.91 15.63
N LYS A 220 -1.14 -30.50 14.43
CA LYS A 220 -0.12 -30.28 13.40
C LYS A 220 -0.19 -28.87 12.84
N LEU A 221 -1.38 -28.39 12.46
CA LEU A 221 -1.57 -27.02 11.97
C LEU A 221 -1.15 -25.99 13.02
N ALA A 222 -1.58 -26.19 14.27
CA ALA A 222 -1.21 -25.31 15.38
C ALA A 222 0.29 -25.31 15.61
N ALA A 223 0.95 -26.48 15.69
CA ALA A 223 2.40 -26.55 15.90
C ALA A 223 3.18 -25.78 14.82
N ASN A 224 2.83 -25.95 13.54
CA ASN A 224 3.47 -25.23 12.44
C ASN A 224 3.18 -23.72 12.49
N ALA A 225 1.96 -23.32 12.89
CA ALA A 225 1.63 -21.91 13.10
C ALA A 225 2.43 -21.28 14.24
N PHE A 226 2.64 -21.99 15.36
CA PHE A 226 3.49 -21.51 16.46
C PHE A 226 4.97 -21.40 16.05
N LEU A 227 5.50 -22.34 15.27
CA LEU A 227 6.87 -22.24 14.74
C LEU A 227 7.03 -21.03 13.81
N ALA A 228 6.09 -20.84 12.88
CA ALA A 228 6.07 -19.68 11.98
C ALA A 228 5.93 -18.36 12.76
N GLN A 229 5.07 -18.33 13.79
CA GLN A 229 4.86 -17.17 14.64
C GLN A 229 6.12 -16.75 15.39
N ARG A 230 6.96 -17.69 15.83
CA ARG A 230 8.25 -17.37 16.48
C ARG A 230 9.18 -16.64 15.51
N ILE A 231 9.25 -17.11 14.26
CA ILE A 231 10.05 -16.46 13.21
C ILE A 231 9.50 -15.07 12.90
N SER A 232 8.19 -14.93 12.70
CA SER A 232 7.59 -13.61 12.44
C SER A 232 7.74 -12.68 13.64
N SER A 233 7.61 -13.17 14.87
CA SER A 233 7.84 -12.38 16.07
C SER A 233 9.28 -11.86 16.15
N ILE A 234 10.30 -12.70 15.93
CA ILE A 234 11.68 -12.21 15.98
C ILE A 234 12.02 -11.32 14.78
N ASN A 235 11.40 -11.55 13.61
CA ASN A 235 11.54 -10.68 12.45
C ASN A 235 10.89 -9.30 12.69
N SER A 236 9.76 -9.21 13.39
CA SER A 236 9.20 -7.90 13.74
C SER A 236 10.10 -7.15 14.72
N ILE A 237 10.70 -7.86 15.69
CA ILE A 237 11.72 -7.29 16.58
C ILE A 237 12.97 -6.88 15.81
N SER A 238 13.36 -7.59 14.74
CA SER A 238 14.49 -7.17 13.90
C SER A 238 14.30 -5.76 13.36
N ALA A 239 13.11 -5.41 12.85
CA ALA A 239 12.83 -4.06 12.37
C ALA A 239 12.85 -2.99 13.47
N LEU A 240 12.57 -3.36 14.73
CA LEU A 240 12.68 -2.45 15.87
C LEU A 240 14.15 -2.26 16.29
N CYS A 241 14.92 -3.35 16.33
CA CYS A 241 16.35 -3.34 16.60
C CYS A 241 17.08 -2.39 15.63
N GLU A 242 16.74 -2.51 14.35
CA GLU A 242 17.21 -1.68 13.26
C GLU A 242 17.07 -0.16 13.54
N VAL A 243 15.88 0.31 13.94
CA VAL A 243 15.67 1.75 14.19
C VAL A 243 16.16 2.25 15.56
N THR A 244 16.42 1.33 16.50
CA THR A 244 16.85 1.67 17.87
C THR A 244 18.35 1.51 18.11
N GLY A 245 19.06 0.79 17.23
CA GLY A 245 20.48 0.46 17.37
C GLY A 245 20.76 -0.78 18.24
N ALA A 246 19.73 -1.55 18.60
CA ALA A 246 19.92 -2.85 19.25
C ALA A 246 20.27 -3.95 18.23
N ASP A 247 20.93 -5.02 18.66
CA ASP A 247 21.20 -6.20 17.82
C ASP A 247 20.14 -7.30 18.06
N VAL A 248 19.50 -7.78 16.99
CA VAL A 248 18.44 -8.79 17.09
C VAL A 248 18.92 -10.16 17.57
N GLU A 249 20.18 -10.54 17.34
CA GLU A 249 20.77 -11.79 17.85
C GLU A 249 21.04 -11.71 19.35
N GLU A 250 21.49 -10.56 19.85
CA GLU A 250 21.64 -10.33 21.30
C GLU A 250 20.27 -10.39 21.99
N VAL A 251 19.27 -9.75 21.40
CA VAL A 251 17.88 -9.78 21.89
C VAL A 251 17.31 -11.20 21.82
N ALA A 252 17.49 -11.91 20.70
CA ALA A 252 17.06 -13.30 20.53
C ALA A 252 17.75 -14.23 21.55
N HIS A 253 19.04 -14.04 21.80
CA HIS A 253 19.80 -14.79 22.80
C HIS A 253 19.22 -14.56 24.19
N ALA A 254 19.05 -13.30 24.59
CA ALA A 254 18.49 -12.93 25.88
C ALA A 254 17.09 -13.52 26.10
N ILE A 255 16.19 -13.37 25.12
CA ILE A 255 14.84 -13.95 25.15
C ILE A 255 14.90 -15.49 25.24
N GLY A 256 15.77 -16.11 24.45
CA GLY A 256 15.92 -17.55 24.35
C GLY A 256 16.48 -18.22 25.60
N THR A 257 17.12 -17.46 26.51
CA THR A 257 17.59 -17.99 27.81
C THR A 257 16.43 -18.31 28.77
N ASP A 258 15.26 -17.68 28.59
CA ASP A 258 14.06 -18.05 29.34
C ASP A 258 13.55 -19.41 28.84
N LYS A 259 13.68 -20.44 29.68
CA LYS A 259 13.28 -21.81 29.37
C LYS A 259 11.80 -21.97 29.00
N ARG A 260 10.93 -21.01 29.38
CA ARG A 260 9.51 -21.02 28.99
C ARG A 260 9.32 -20.63 27.52
N ILE A 261 10.27 -19.91 26.95
CA ILE A 261 10.30 -19.51 25.54
C ILE A 261 11.19 -20.47 24.74
N GLY A 262 12.38 -20.78 25.26
CA GLY A 262 13.39 -21.60 24.59
C GLY A 262 14.11 -20.86 23.45
N SER A 263 15.29 -21.35 23.07
CA SER A 263 16.20 -20.69 22.10
C SER A 263 15.94 -21.03 20.63
N ASN A 264 15.14 -22.05 20.34
CA ASN A 264 14.91 -22.53 18.96
C ASN A 264 13.97 -21.60 18.18
N PHE A 265 14.09 -21.55 16.85
CA PHE A 265 13.22 -20.75 15.97
C PHE A 265 13.20 -19.25 16.29
N LEU A 266 14.30 -18.72 16.86
CA LEU A 266 14.50 -17.29 17.13
C LEU A 266 15.61 -16.67 16.26
N LYS A 267 15.95 -17.30 15.12
CA LYS A 267 16.91 -16.75 14.17
C LYS A 267 16.16 -15.83 13.20
N ALA A 268 16.47 -14.53 13.22
CA ALA A 268 15.91 -13.58 12.27
C ALA A 268 16.40 -13.88 10.85
N SER A 269 15.57 -13.59 9.85
CA SER A 269 15.90 -13.83 8.43
C SER A 269 15.11 -12.90 7.52
N VAL A 270 15.41 -12.92 6.22
CA VAL A 270 14.64 -12.24 5.16
C VAL A 270 13.17 -12.70 5.07
N GLY A 271 12.85 -13.85 5.69
CA GLY A 271 11.50 -14.40 5.78
C GLY A 271 11.54 -15.92 5.74
N PHE A 272 10.62 -16.58 6.44
CA PHE A 272 10.48 -18.03 6.34
C PHE A 272 9.91 -18.43 4.96
N GLY A 273 10.19 -19.66 4.56
CA GLY A 273 9.65 -20.28 3.35
C GLY A 273 9.33 -21.75 3.57
N GLY A 274 9.28 -22.52 2.48
CA GLY A 274 8.96 -23.94 2.50
C GLY A 274 7.47 -24.20 2.37
N SER A 275 7.13 -25.42 1.97
CA SER A 275 5.74 -25.80 1.65
C SER A 275 4.77 -25.90 2.83
N CYS A 276 5.27 -25.81 4.07
CA CYS A 276 4.47 -26.03 5.28
C CYS A 276 3.96 -24.73 5.91
N PHE A 277 4.82 -23.81 6.34
CA PHE A 277 4.41 -22.71 7.21
C PHE A 277 3.33 -21.79 6.62
N GLN A 278 3.57 -21.23 5.43
CA GLN A 278 2.60 -20.31 4.81
C GLN A 278 1.28 -21.04 4.50
N LYS A 279 1.36 -22.24 3.93
CA LYS A 279 0.21 -23.09 3.61
C LYS A 279 -0.62 -23.39 4.87
N ASP A 280 0.01 -23.83 5.94
CA ASP A 280 -0.68 -24.30 7.15
C ASP A 280 -1.30 -23.16 7.94
N VAL A 281 -0.61 -22.01 8.04
CA VAL A 281 -1.17 -20.80 8.66
C VAL A 281 -2.37 -20.30 7.85
N LEU A 282 -2.27 -20.21 6.52
CA LEU A 282 -3.40 -19.78 5.68
C LEU A 282 -4.57 -20.77 5.73
N ASN A 283 -4.31 -22.07 5.84
CA ASN A 283 -5.35 -23.07 6.07
C ASN A 283 -6.01 -22.89 7.45
N LEU A 284 -5.23 -22.59 8.50
CA LEU A 284 -5.75 -22.31 9.83
C LEU A 284 -6.63 -21.05 9.83
N VAL A 285 -6.19 -19.98 9.16
CA VAL A 285 -6.98 -18.75 8.97
C VAL A 285 -8.29 -19.06 8.27
N TYR A 286 -8.25 -19.77 7.14
CA TYR A 286 -9.44 -20.16 6.40
C TYR A 286 -10.39 -21.04 7.22
N LEU A 287 -9.85 -21.98 8.01
CA LEU A 287 -10.64 -22.80 8.92
C LEU A 287 -11.34 -21.94 9.99
N CYS A 288 -10.63 -20.99 10.60
CA CYS A 288 -11.21 -20.07 11.57
C CYS A 288 -12.35 -19.23 10.96
N GLU A 289 -12.18 -18.72 9.74
CA GLU A 289 -13.24 -18.00 9.02
C GLU A 289 -14.45 -18.89 8.76
N ALA A 290 -14.23 -20.12 8.27
CA ALA A 290 -15.31 -21.08 7.99
C ALA A 290 -16.07 -21.51 9.26
N LEU A 291 -15.44 -21.38 10.44
CA LEU A 291 -16.04 -21.64 11.75
C LEU A 291 -16.57 -20.38 12.44
N ASN A 292 -16.66 -19.24 11.73
CA ASN A 292 -17.11 -17.95 12.26
C ASN A 292 -16.27 -17.44 13.45
N LEU A 293 -14.95 -17.58 13.38
CA LEU A 293 -13.97 -17.07 14.37
C LEU A 293 -13.03 -16.02 13.76
N PRO A 294 -13.55 -14.84 13.34
CA PRO A 294 -12.78 -13.84 12.60
C PRO A 294 -11.64 -13.21 13.42
N GLU A 295 -11.74 -13.13 14.74
CA GLU A 295 -10.67 -12.63 15.61
C GLU A 295 -9.46 -13.58 15.60
N VAL A 296 -9.72 -14.89 15.65
CA VAL A 296 -8.68 -15.93 15.61
C VAL A 296 -8.04 -15.99 14.22
N ALA A 297 -8.84 -15.84 13.16
CA ALA A 297 -8.36 -15.73 11.79
C ALA A 297 -7.39 -14.54 11.64
N ARG A 298 -7.78 -13.34 12.08
CA ARG A 298 -6.92 -12.14 12.01
C ARG A 298 -5.64 -12.28 12.84
N TYR A 299 -5.71 -12.91 14.01
CA TYR A 299 -4.54 -13.15 14.85
C TYR A 299 -3.47 -13.97 14.11
N TRP A 300 -3.86 -15.08 13.49
CA TRP A 300 -2.91 -15.93 12.75
C TRP A 300 -2.49 -15.33 11.41
N GLN A 301 -3.36 -14.53 10.78
CA GLN A 301 -3.03 -13.82 9.54
C GLN A 301 -1.82 -12.88 9.72
N GLN A 302 -1.63 -12.29 10.91
CA GLN A 302 -0.47 -11.45 11.22
C GLN A 302 0.87 -12.17 11.03
N VAL A 303 0.91 -13.50 11.22
CA VAL A 303 2.14 -14.28 11.02
C VAL A 303 2.60 -14.19 9.57
N ILE A 304 1.66 -14.24 8.61
CA ILE A 304 1.95 -14.10 7.18
C ILE A 304 2.25 -12.64 6.81
N GLU A 305 1.45 -11.70 7.30
CA GLU A 305 1.63 -10.28 6.98
C GLU A 305 3.00 -9.76 7.40
N ILE A 306 3.51 -10.18 8.56
CA ILE A 306 4.87 -9.83 9.02
C ILE A 306 5.94 -10.50 8.15
N ASN A 307 5.73 -11.74 7.70
CA ASN A 307 6.67 -12.41 6.81
C ASN A 307 6.79 -11.69 5.46
N ASP A 308 5.66 -11.26 4.90
CA ASP A 308 5.63 -10.51 3.64
C ASP A 308 6.17 -9.09 3.80
N TYR A 309 5.90 -8.44 4.95
CA TYR A 309 6.52 -7.16 5.32
C TYR A 309 8.05 -7.28 5.38
N GLN A 310 8.57 -8.34 6.00
CA GLN A 310 10.01 -8.60 6.11
C GLN A 310 10.66 -8.72 4.72
N ARG A 311 10.05 -9.47 3.80
CA ARG A 311 10.53 -9.62 2.42
C ARG A 311 10.53 -8.28 1.66
N ARG A 312 9.43 -7.51 1.77
CA ARG A 312 9.31 -6.19 1.11
C ARG A 312 10.32 -5.20 1.65
N ARG A 313 10.43 -5.03 2.98
CA ARG A 313 11.34 -4.05 3.59
C ARG A 313 12.80 -4.34 3.22
N PHE A 314 13.18 -5.62 3.17
CA PHE A 314 14.54 -6.01 2.80
C PHE A 314 14.85 -5.63 1.35
N SER A 315 13.90 -5.86 0.43
CA SER A 315 14.02 -5.46 -0.98
C SER A 315 14.09 -3.94 -1.14
N SER A 316 13.18 -3.21 -0.48
CA SER A 316 13.20 -1.74 -0.47
C SER A 316 14.51 -1.17 0.08
N ARG A 317 15.12 -1.83 1.07
CA ARG A 317 16.43 -1.45 1.61
C ARG A 317 17.55 -1.62 0.59
N ILE A 318 17.54 -2.73 -0.16
CA ILE A 318 18.50 -2.95 -1.26
C ILE A 318 18.39 -1.82 -2.28
N ILE A 319 17.18 -1.52 -2.75
CA ILE A 319 16.90 -0.47 -3.73
C ILE A 319 17.33 0.91 -3.20
N GLY A 320 16.97 1.24 -1.96
CA GLY A 320 17.35 2.50 -1.32
C GLY A 320 18.86 2.69 -1.19
N CYS A 321 19.59 1.64 -0.80
CA CYS A 321 21.05 1.67 -0.72
C CYS A 321 21.74 1.75 -2.09
N LEU A 322 21.07 1.28 -3.14
CA LEU A 322 21.50 1.40 -4.53
C LEU A 322 20.97 2.67 -5.20
N PHE A 323 20.78 3.74 -4.42
CA PHE A 323 20.41 5.08 -4.89
C PHE A 323 19.00 5.15 -5.52
N ASN A 324 18.06 4.36 -4.99
CA ASN A 324 16.67 4.26 -5.46
C ASN A 324 16.52 3.90 -6.95
N THR A 325 17.54 3.26 -7.53
CA THR A 325 17.48 2.75 -8.90
C THR A 325 18.34 1.49 -9.04
N VAL A 326 17.73 0.41 -9.53
CA VAL A 326 18.44 -0.84 -9.85
C VAL A 326 18.27 -1.25 -11.31
N THR A 327 17.68 -0.40 -12.15
CA THR A 327 17.53 -0.63 -13.58
C THR A 327 18.90 -0.91 -14.21
N ASP A 328 19.00 -2.03 -14.92
CA ASP A 328 20.22 -2.55 -15.56
C ASP A 328 21.39 -2.88 -14.62
N LYS A 329 21.24 -2.70 -13.31
CA LYS A 329 22.29 -3.06 -12.36
C LYS A 329 22.35 -4.57 -12.19
N LYS A 330 23.56 -5.13 -12.38
CA LYS A 330 23.85 -6.52 -12.00
C LYS A 330 23.81 -6.67 -10.48
N ILE A 331 22.99 -7.61 -9.99
CA ILE A 331 22.90 -8.00 -8.58
C ILE A 331 23.10 -9.51 -8.48
N ALA A 332 24.07 -9.93 -7.67
CA ALA A 332 24.32 -11.34 -7.39
C ALA A 332 23.37 -11.82 -6.28
N LEU A 333 22.56 -12.84 -6.56
CA LEU A 333 21.65 -13.44 -5.59
C LEU A 333 22.18 -14.83 -5.20
N LEU A 334 22.69 -14.94 -3.98
CA LEU A 334 23.31 -16.15 -3.46
C LEU A 334 22.31 -16.91 -2.57
N GLY A 335 21.91 -18.08 -3.05
CA GLY A 335 20.93 -18.95 -2.42
C GLY A 335 19.51 -18.75 -2.96
N PHE A 336 18.93 -19.83 -3.47
CA PHE A 336 17.57 -19.85 -4.02
C PHE A 336 16.65 -20.82 -3.28
N ALA A 337 17.18 -21.89 -2.71
CA ALA A 337 16.43 -22.80 -1.84
C ALA A 337 15.86 -22.06 -0.62
N PHE A 338 14.73 -22.53 -0.08
CA PHE A 338 14.08 -21.82 1.04
C PHE A 338 14.90 -21.87 2.35
N LYS A 339 15.78 -22.88 2.48
CA LYS A 339 16.76 -23.09 3.56
C LYS A 339 17.97 -23.87 3.03
N LYS A 340 19.04 -23.95 3.82
CA LYS A 340 20.21 -24.79 3.46
C LYS A 340 19.90 -26.29 3.45
N ASN A 341 20.74 -27.05 2.77
CA ASN A 341 20.73 -28.53 2.68
C ASN A 341 19.50 -29.14 1.99
N THR A 342 18.80 -28.38 1.16
CA THR A 342 17.70 -28.87 0.30
C THR A 342 17.77 -28.21 -1.07
N GLY A 343 17.17 -28.84 -2.08
CA GLY A 343 16.93 -28.25 -3.41
C GLY A 343 15.51 -27.70 -3.56
N ASP A 344 14.71 -27.68 -2.50
CA ASP A 344 13.33 -27.21 -2.53
C ASP A 344 13.24 -25.68 -2.51
N THR A 345 12.41 -25.15 -3.40
CA THR A 345 12.21 -23.71 -3.64
C THR A 345 10.81 -23.25 -3.27
N ARG A 346 9.90 -24.16 -2.88
CA ARG A 346 8.50 -23.82 -2.56
C ARG A 346 8.45 -22.72 -1.49
N GLU A 347 7.75 -21.64 -1.81
CA GLU A 347 7.62 -20.45 -0.96
C GLU A 347 8.97 -19.84 -0.50
N SER A 348 10.05 -20.08 -1.24
CA SER A 348 11.36 -19.51 -0.92
C SER A 348 11.30 -17.98 -0.97
N SER A 349 11.81 -17.34 0.08
CA SER A 349 11.94 -15.88 0.11
C SER A 349 12.79 -15.36 -1.06
N SER A 350 13.74 -16.15 -1.58
CA SER A 350 14.54 -15.80 -2.76
C SER A 350 13.68 -15.52 -4.01
N ILE A 351 12.56 -16.23 -4.19
CA ILE A 351 11.61 -15.99 -5.30
C ILE A 351 11.02 -14.57 -5.18
N TYR A 352 10.55 -14.22 -3.99
CA TYR A 352 9.93 -12.93 -3.72
C TYR A 352 10.92 -11.77 -3.79
N ILE A 353 12.12 -11.93 -3.24
CA ILE A 353 13.19 -10.91 -3.36
C ILE A 353 13.59 -10.72 -4.82
N SER A 354 13.73 -11.81 -5.58
CA SER A 354 14.02 -11.74 -7.02
C SER A 354 12.93 -10.98 -7.76
N LYS A 355 11.66 -11.27 -7.46
CA LYS A 355 10.51 -10.54 -8.02
C LYS A 355 10.63 -9.04 -7.81
N TYR A 356 10.79 -8.59 -6.56
CA TYR A 356 10.82 -7.16 -6.24
C TYR A 356 12.01 -6.44 -6.90
N LEU A 357 13.15 -7.11 -7.07
CA LEU A 357 14.30 -6.53 -7.78
C LEU A 357 14.09 -6.52 -9.30
N MET A 358 13.44 -7.55 -9.86
CA MET A 358 13.04 -7.58 -11.26
C MET A 358 11.98 -6.50 -11.57
N ASP A 359 11.08 -6.19 -10.62
CA ASP A 359 10.06 -5.11 -10.70
C ASP A 359 10.71 -3.74 -10.92
N GLU A 360 11.95 -3.58 -10.48
CA GLU A 360 12.75 -2.35 -10.64
C GLU A 360 13.78 -2.44 -11.79
N GLY A 361 13.74 -3.51 -12.59
CA GLY A 361 14.61 -3.70 -13.75
C GLY A 361 16.03 -4.19 -13.43
N ALA A 362 16.28 -4.79 -12.26
CA ALA A 362 17.58 -5.36 -11.92
C ALA A 362 17.94 -6.57 -12.80
N ARG A 363 19.23 -6.72 -13.11
CA ARG A 363 19.78 -7.91 -13.78
C ARG A 363 20.31 -8.88 -12.73
N LEU A 364 19.54 -9.90 -12.42
CA LEU A 364 19.85 -10.87 -11.38
C LEU A 364 20.78 -11.96 -11.91
N HIS A 365 21.86 -12.23 -11.18
CA HIS A 365 22.70 -13.41 -11.36
C HIS A 365 22.52 -14.33 -10.15
N VAL A 366 21.79 -15.42 -10.35
CA VAL A 366 21.39 -16.34 -9.28
C VAL A 366 22.35 -17.51 -9.21
N TYR A 367 22.85 -17.82 -8.01
CA TYR A 367 23.60 -19.04 -7.74
C TYR A 367 23.02 -19.78 -6.54
N ASP A 368 22.76 -21.07 -6.71
CA ASP A 368 22.43 -21.99 -5.61
C ASP A 368 23.15 -23.34 -5.85
N PRO A 369 23.77 -23.96 -4.82
CA PRO A 369 24.55 -25.18 -4.98
C PRO A 369 23.72 -26.45 -5.27
N LYS A 370 22.40 -26.43 -5.05
CA LYS A 370 21.54 -27.63 -5.15
C LYS A 370 20.27 -27.43 -5.97
N VAL A 371 19.75 -26.22 -6.11
CA VAL A 371 18.57 -25.96 -6.94
C VAL A 371 18.93 -26.06 -8.42
N LYS A 372 18.13 -26.81 -9.18
CA LYS A 372 18.32 -26.97 -10.63
C LYS A 372 17.96 -25.68 -11.38
N LYS A 373 18.69 -25.39 -12.45
CA LYS A 373 18.46 -24.22 -13.32
C LYS A 373 17.01 -24.13 -13.79
N GLU A 374 16.45 -25.25 -14.23
CA GLU A 374 15.08 -25.32 -14.76
C GLU A 374 14.04 -24.96 -13.71
N GLN A 375 14.27 -25.33 -12.45
CA GLN A 375 13.38 -25.01 -11.34
C GLN A 375 13.37 -23.51 -11.04
N ILE A 376 14.55 -22.86 -11.02
CA ILE A 376 14.67 -21.41 -10.81
C ILE A 376 13.90 -20.65 -11.90
N ILE A 377 14.09 -21.03 -13.17
CA ILE A 377 13.38 -20.41 -14.30
C ILE A 377 11.88 -20.60 -14.14
N GLN A 378 11.43 -21.82 -13.81
CA GLN A 378 10.01 -22.12 -13.65
C GLN A 378 9.37 -21.30 -12.53
N ASP A 379 10.04 -21.18 -11.38
CA ASP A 379 9.52 -20.44 -10.22
C ASP A 379 9.40 -18.95 -10.50
N LEU A 380 10.41 -18.36 -11.17
CA LEU A 380 10.40 -16.94 -11.53
C LEU A 380 9.45 -16.64 -12.69
N SER A 381 9.21 -17.60 -13.59
CA SER A 381 8.28 -17.44 -14.72
C SER A 381 6.82 -17.66 -14.33
N HIS A 382 6.54 -18.02 -13.08
CA HIS A 382 5.16 -18.24 -12.63
C HIS A 382 4.34 -16.94 -12.78
N PRO A 383 3.07 -16.98 -13.25
CA PRO A 383 2.30 -15.77 -13.52
C PRO A 383 2.10 -14.84 -12.31
N THR A 384 2.12 -15.38 -11.10
CA THR A 384 2.03 -14.57 -9.85
C THR A 384 3.34 -13.83 -9.53
N ILE A 385 4.43 -14.17 -10.21
CA ILE A 385 5.78 -13.63 -10.00
C ILE A 385 6.15 -12.69 -11.14
N SER A 386 6.14 -13.14 -12.40
CA SER A 386 6.55 -12.31 -13.54
C SER A 386 5.41 -11.64 -14.29
N GLU A 387 4.17 -11.77 -13.83
CA GLU A 387 2.96 -11.28 -14.53
C GLU A 387 2.87 -11.89 -15.95
N ASP A 388 2.10 -11.29 -16.86
CA ASP A 388 1.94 -11.78 -18.24
C ASP A 388 3.10 -11.35 -19.19
N ASP A 389 4.31 -11.09 -18.65
CA ASP A 389 5.54 -10.85 -19.44
C ASP A 389 6.41 -12.13 -19.50
N PRO A 390 6.23 -12.98 -20.51
CA PRO A 390 6.97 -14.24 -20.64
C PRO A 390 8.47 -14.05 -20.89
N ASP A 391 8.90 -12.91 -21.41
CA ASP A 391 10.30 -12.66 -21.78
C ASP A 391 11.11 -12.05 -20.62
N ARG A 392 10.43 -11.62 -19.56
CA ARG A 392 11.04 -10.94 -18.41
C ARG A 392 12.18 -11.70 -17.78
N VAL A 393 11.97 -12.98 -17.47
CA VAL A 393 12.99 -13.84 -16.85
C VAL A 393 14.18 -14.01 -17.79
N SER A 394 13.92 -14.21 -19.08
CA SER A 394 14.99 -14.38 -20.09
C SER A 394 15.87 -13.13 -20.24
N ARG A 395 15.29 -11.95 -20.00
CA ARG A 395 15.96 -10.64 -20.13
C ARG A 395 16.74 -10.25 -18.88
N LEU A 396 16.21 -10.56 -17.71
CA LEU A 396 16.71 -10.05 -16.43
C LEU A 396 17.45 -11.09 -15.59
N VAL A 397 17.28 -12.39 -15.82
CA VAL A 397 17.80 -13.44 -14.95
C VAL A 397 18.84 -14.29 -15.67
N THR A 398 20.04 -14.34 -15.07
CA THR A 398 21.10 -15.28 -15.44
C THR A 398 21.31 -16.25 -14.28
N ILE A 399 21.42 -17.55 -14.58
CA ILE A 399 21.71 -18.58 -13.58
C ILE A 399 23.16 -18.98 -13.72
N SER A 400 23.95 -18.67 -12.71
CA SER A 400 25.39 -18.89 -12.68
C SER A 400 25.70 -20.24 -12.07
N THR A 401 26.79 -20.86 -12.53
CA THR A 401 27.24 -22.19 -12.03
C THR A 401 28.26 -22.08 -10.91
N ASP A 402 28.75 -20.87 -10.67
CA ASP A 402 29.78 -20.53 -9.70
C ASP A 402 29.43 -19.19 -9.01
N PRO A 403 29.62 -19.07 -7.68
CA PRO A 403 29.29 -17.83 -6.97
C PRO A 403 30.19 -16.66 -7.34
N TYR A 404 31.41 -16.88 -7.84
CA TYR A 404 32.29 -15.79 -8.27
C TYR A 404 31.82 -15.19 -9.61
N GLU A 405 31.35 -16.03 -10.54
CA GLU A 405 30.70 -15.59 -11.79
C GLU A 405 29.46 -14.71 -11.51
N ALA A 406 28.65 -15.12 -10.54
CA ALA A 406 27.48 -14.34 -10.13
C ALA A 406 27.87 -12.95 -9.62
N CYS A 407 28.97 -12.85 -8.86
CA CYS A 407 29.43 -11.60 -8.25
C CYS A 407 30.29 -10.72 -9.16
N GLU A 408 30.87 -11.23 -10.24
CA GLU A 408 31.72 -10.45 -11.16
C GLU A 408 30.95 -9.26 -11.76
N ASN A 409 31.49 -8.05 -11.68
CA ASN A 409 30.85 -6.80 -12.09
C ASN A 409 29.47 -6.53 -11.44
N ALA A 410 29.12 -7.21 -10.34
CA ALA A 410 27.90 -6.93 -9.61
C ALA A 410 28.03 -5.63 -8.79
N HIS A 411 26.91 -4.93 -8.59
CA HIS A 411 26.82 -3.78 -7.69
C HIS A 411 26.55 -4.21 -6.25
N ALA A 412 25.83 -5.32 -6.09
CA ALA A 412 25.43 -5.85 -4.80
C ALA A 412 25.45 -7.38 -4.79
N ILE A 413 25.77 -7.94 -3.63
CA ILE A 413 25.54 -9.34 -3.27
C ILE A 413 24.35 -9.39 -2.31
N VAL A 414 23.39 -10.25 -2.59
CA VAL A 414 22.20 -10.49 -1.76
C VAL A 414 22.20 -11.95 -1.36
N ILE A 415 22.39 -12.24 -0.07
CA ILE A 415 22.37 -13.60 0.47
C ILE A 415 20.96 -13.91 0.96
N CYS A 416 20.28 -14.84 0.30
CA CYS A 416 18.90 -15.23 0.62
C CYS A 416 18.79 -16.62 1.26
N THR A 417 19.84 -17.44 1.25
CA THR A 417 19.85 -18.79 1.85
C THR A 417 21.15 -19.04 2.61
N GLU A 418 21.05 -19.61 3.82
CA GLU A 418 22.15 -19.78 4.77
C GLU A 418 23.11 -20.95 4.45
N TRP A 419 23.49 -21.15 3.18
CA TRP A 419 24.46 -22.18 2.80
C TRP A 419 25.82 -21.92 3.46
N ASP A 420 26.38 -22.92 4.13
CA ASP A 420 27.63 -22.76 4.89
C ASP A 420 28.82 -22.38 3.99
N MET A 421 28.82 -22.80 2.72
CA MET A 421 29.86 -22.42 1.75
C MET A 421 30.00 -20.91 1.53
N PHE A 422 28.94 -20.13 1.75
CA PHE A 422 28.98 -18.67 1.56
C PHE A 422 29.84 -17.96 2.61
N LYS A 423 30.12 -18.61 3.74
CA LYS A 423 31.03 -18.09 4.78
C LYS A 423 32.50 -18.23 4.39
N GLU A 424 32.80 -19.13 3.46
CA GLU A 424 34.16 -19.55 3.11
C GLU A 424 34.61 -19.01 1.74
N LEU A 425 33.79 -18.18 1.08
CA LEU A 425 34.14 -17.57 -0.20
C LEU A 425 35.33 -16.62 -0.07
N ASP A 426 36.12 -16.53 -1.14
CA ASP A 426 37.17 -15.52 -1.26
C ASP A 426 36.56 -14.15 -1.56
N TYR A 427 36.15 -13.46 -0.49
CA TYR A 427 35.56 -12.12 -0.58
C TYR A 427 36.54 -11.05 -1.04
N GLU A 428 37.86 -11.26 -0.91
CA GLU A 428 38.84 -10.32 -1.44
C GLU A 428 38.84 -10.37 -2.98
N ARG A 429 38.82 -11.57 -3.56
CA ARG A 429 38.63 -11.79 -5.00
C ARG A 429 37.31 -11.19 -5.47
N ILE A 430 36.22 -11.44 -4.74
CA ILE A 430 34.89 -10.92 -5.10
C ILE A 430 34.88 -9.39 -5.07
N CYS A 431 35.42 -8.77 -4.01
CA CYS A 431 35.47 -7.33 -3.88
C CYS A 431 36.20 -6.71 -5.07
N LYS A 432 37.36 -7.24 -5.47
CA LYS A 432 38.13 -6.73 -6.61
C LYS A 432 37.35 -6.77 -7.93
N ALA A 433 36.51 -7.80 -8.12
CA ALA A 433 35.73 -7.98 -9.35
C ALA A 433 34.39 -7.21 -9.39
N MET A 434 33.88 -6.72 -8.26
CA MET A 434 32.62 -5.98 -8.21
C MET A 434 32.75 -4.52 -8.64
N LEU A 435 31.64 -3.90 -9.02
CA LEU A 435 31.56 -2.45 -9.21
C LEU A 435 31.60 -1.72 -7.85
N LYS A 436 31.99 -0.46 -7.85
CA LYS A 436 32.15 0.35 -6.63
C LYS A 436 31.14 1.51 -6.58
N PRO A 437 30.53 1.81 -5.42
CA PRO A 437 30.65 1.08 -4.14
C PRO A 437 30.05 -0.34 -4.20
N ALA A 438 30.72 -1.32 -3.60
CA ALA A 438 30.31 -2.72 -3.59
C ALA A 438 29.50 -3.04 -2.35
N PHE A 439 28.24 -3.48 -2.50
CA PHE A 439 27.35 -3.74 -1.37
C PHE A 439 27.18 -5.22 -1.06
N ILE A 440 27.01 -5.55 0.23
CA ILE A 440 26.56 -6.87 0.69
C ILE A 440 25.31 -6.69 1.56
N PHE A 441 24.26 -7.45 1.23
CA PHE A 441 23.04 -7.57 2.00
C PHE A 441 22.88 -9.01 2.49
N ASP A 442 23.20 -9.24 3.76
CA ASP A 442 23.07 -10.55 4.38
C ASP A 442 21.65 -10.74 4.95
N GLY A 443 20.78 -11.42 4.21
CA GLY A 443 19.41 -11.73 4.64
C GLY A 443 19.32 -12.89 5.63
N ARG A 444 20.45 -13.49 6.02
CA ARG A 444 20.51 -14.70 6.86
C ARG A 444 21.47 -14.59 8.05
N ARG A 445 22.20 -13.48 8.16
CA ARG A 445 23.20 -13.22 9.21
C ARG A 445 24.18 -14.39 9.38
N ILE A 446 24.76 -14.82 8.25
CA ILE A 446 25.78 -15.86 8.20
C ILE A 446 27.20 -15.29 8.16
N LEU A 447 27.34 -14.00 7.84
CA LEU A 447 28.62 -13.30 7.70
C LEU A 447 28.99 -12.46 8.93
N ASP A 448 28.23 -12.53 10.03
CA ASP A 448 28.42 -11.69 11.22
C ASP A 448 29.87 -11.67 11.73
N SER A 449 30.54 -12.82 11.77
CA SER A 449 31.94 -12.92 12.21
C SER A 449 32.97 -12.38 11.21
N LEU A 450 32.54 -11.98 10.02
CA LEU A 450 33.40 -11.50 8.93
C LEU A 450 33.22 -10.00 8.66
N TYR A 451 32.29 -9.30 9.30
CA TYR A 451 31.96 -7.91 8.95
C TYR A 451 33.15 -6.96 9.02
N ASP A 452 33.93 -6.99 10.10
CA ASP A 452 35.13 -6.14 10.21
C ASP A 452 36.11 -6.39 9.05
N LYS A 453 36.29 -7.66 8.65
CA LYS A 453 37.17 -8.01 7.53
C LYS A 453 36.62 -7.52 6.20
N LEU A 454 35.32 -7.71 5.97
CA LEU A 454 34.64 -7.30 4.75
C LEU A 454 34.62 -5.77 4.59
N GLN A 455 34.40 -5.00 5.66
CA GLN A 455 34.49 -3.54 5.64
C GLN A 455 35.92 -3.07 5.33
N ASN A 456 36.93 -3.69 5.94
CA ASN A 456 38.35 -3.41 5.64
C ASN A 456 38.73 -3.72 4.18
N MET A 457 38.05 -4.67 3.54
CA MET A 457 38.22 -4.97 2.10
C MET A 457 37.51 -3.96 1.19
N GLY A 458 36.71 -3.04 1.73
CA GLY A 458 36.00 -2.01 0.98
C GLY A 458 34.53 -2.31 0.66
N PHE A 459 33.95 -3.37 1.23
CA PHE A 459 32.51 -3.61 1.11
C PHE A 459 31.71 -2.61 1.95
N GLN A 460 30.63 -2.12 1.37
CA GLN A 460 29.53 -1.49 2.08
C GLN A 460 28.62 -2.59 2.62
N ILE A 461 28.89 -3.01 3.85
CA ILE A 461 28.02 -3.91 4.58
C ILE A 461 26.90 -3.07 5.15
N VAL A 462 25.68 -3.31 4.69
CA VAL A 462 24.52 -2.61 5.21
C VAL A 462 24.04 -3.37 6.46
N GLU A 463 24.70 -3.10 7.58
CA GLU A 463 24.15 -3.30 8.92
C GLU A 463 23.69 -1.96 9.51
N GLU A 464 22.58 -2.00 10.24
CA GLU A 464 21.71 -0.84 10.51
C GLU A 464 22.27 0.26 11.42
N VAL A 465 23.43 0.07 12.03
CA VAL A 465 23.89 0.96 13.11
C VAL A 465 24.71 2.14 12.58
N ALA A 466 25.65 1.90 11.66
CA ALA A 466 26.66 2.91 11.34
C ALA A 466 26.11 4.11 10.54
N LYS A 467 25.26 3.90 9.52
CA LYS A 467 24.76 5.00 8.68
C LYS A 467 23.68 5.85 9.36
N LEU A 468 22.82 5.25 10.18
CA LEU A 468 21.81 6.02 10.94
C LEU A 468 22.46 6.77 12.10
N LEU A 469 23.48 6.20 12.77
CA LEU A 469 24.29 6.96 13.72
C LEU A 469 25.12 8.04 13.04
N ASP A 470 25.71 7.81 11.87
CA ASP A 470 26.45 8.86 11.15
C ASP A 470 25.51 9.97 10.67
N LEU A 471 24.33 9.65 10.12
CA LEU A 471 23.31 10.65 9.79
C LEU A 471 22.82 11.38 11.04
N LYS A 472 22.63 10.69 12.17
CA LYS A 472 22.20 11.32 13.43
C LYS A 472 23.31 12.14 14.11
N THR A 473 24.57 11.81 13.86
CA THR A 473 25.76 12.54 14.35
C THR A 473 26.08 13.72 13.44
N GLN A 474 25.83 13.61 12.14
CA GLN A 474 25.86 14.70 11.16
C GLN A 474 24.67 15.66 11.32
N LEU A 475 23.52 15.18 11.80
CA LEU A 475 22.36 15.97 12.23
C LEU A 475 22.53 16.52 13.66
N GLY A 476 23.77 16.81 14.07
CA GLY A 476 24.09 17.33 15.39
C GLY A 476 23.27 18.57 15.76
N THR A 477 22.72 18.53 16.99
CA THR A 477 22.21 19.65 17.79
C THR A 477 21.41 20.71 17.02
N ASP A 478 20.14 20.42 16.77
CA ASP A 478 19.14 21.46 16.69
C ASP A 478 18.09 21.19 17.78
N ASP A 479 17.96 22.11 18.74
CA ASP A 479 16.95 22.12 19.81
C ASP A 479 15.53 22.42 19.25
N GLY A 480 15.24 21.94 18.04
CA GLY A 480 13.92 21.95 17.44
C GLY A 480 13.15 20.71 17.88
N LYS A 481 12.08 20.90 18.67
CA LYS A 481 11.06 19.86 18.91
C LYS A 481 10.77 19.12 17.60
N GLN A 482 11.27 17.90 17.43
CA GLN A 482 10.84 17.03 16.34
C GLN A 482 9.38 16.69 16.59
N MET A 483 8.51 17.44 15.93
CA MET A 483 7.08 17.18 15.90
C MET A 483 6.89 15.84 15.22
N PHE A 484 6.33 14.86 15.96
CA PHE A 484 5.99 13.56 15.43
C PHE A 484 5.04 13.73 14.23
N ALA A 485 5.57 13.64 13.01
CA ALA A 485 4.79 13.76 11.79
C ALA A 485 4.19 12.40 11.47
N LEU A 486 2.88 12.26 11.68
CA LEU A 486 2.14 11.10 11.20
C LEU A 486 2.28 11.01 9.68
N LYS A 487 2.66 9.83 9.18
CA LYS A 487 2.71 9.60 7.73
C LYS A 487 1.28 9.59 7.20
N THR A 488 0.89 10.63 6.49
CA THR A 488 -0.38 10.70 5.76
C THR A 488 -0.24 10.04 4.39
N PRO A 489 -1.34 9.50 3.82
CA PRO A 489 -1.37 9.08 2.42
C PRO A 489 -0.86 10.18 1.48
N LYS A 490 -0.20 9.78 0.38
CA LYS A 490 0.30 10.73 -0.62
C LYS A 490 -0.86 11.57 -1.17
N GLY A 491 -0.73 12.90 -1.15
CA GLY A 491 -1.80 13.81 -1.56
C GLY A 491 -2.76 14.22 -0.43
N THR A 492 -2.60 13.69 0.78
CA THR A 492 -3.35 14.12 1.96
C THR A 492 -2.38 14.68 3.02
N ARG A 493 -2.85 15.63 3.82
CA ARG A 493 -2.11 16.21 4.95
C ARG A 493 -3.06 16.63 6.05
N ASP A 494 -2.59 16.60 7.29
CA ASP A 494 -3.29 17.23 8.41
C ASP A 494 -3.03 18.74 8.38
N TYR A 495 -4.07 19.53 8.64
CA TYR A 495 -3.97 20.98 8.80
C TYR A 495 -4.10 21.32 10.29
N ASN A 496 -3.18 22.12 10.80
CA ASN A 496 -3.24 22.58 12.18
C ASN A 496 -4.34 23.66 12.36
N PRO A 497 -4.74 24.01 13.60
CA PRO A 497 -5.82 24.96 13.84
C PRO A 497 -5.64 26.34 13.19
N LYS A 498 -4.40 26.84 13.06
CA LYS A 498 -4.13 28.13 12.38
C LYS A 498 -4.37 28.02 10.87
N GLN A 499 -3.88 26.95 10.26
CA GLN A 499 -4.10 26.67 8.84
C GLN A 499 -5.59 26.50 8.54
N MET A 500 -6.33 25.78 9.40
CA MET A 500 -7.78 25.62 9.26
C MET A 500 -8.54 26.95 9.36
N ALA A 501 -8.18 27.83 10.30
CA ALA A 501 -8.82 29.14 10.41
C ALA A 501 -8.65 30.00 9.15
N ILE A 502 -7.47 29.96 8.52
CA ILE A 502 -7.23 30.63 7.22
C ILE A 502 -8.10 29.99 6.13
N ARG A 503 -8.11 28.64 6.06
CA ARG A 503 -8.89 27.91 5.05
C ARG A 503 -10.38 28.19 5.15
N GLU A 504 -10.94 28.16 6.35
CA GLU A 504 -12.34 28.48 6.61
C GLU A 504 -12.68 29.93 6.21
N SER A 505 -11.79 30.89 6.52
CA SER A 505 -11.97 32.28 6.08
C SER A 505 -12.08 32.40 4.56
N VAL A 506 -11.19 31.73 3.81
CA VAL A 506 -11.23 31.71 2.34
C VAL A 506 -12.51 31.08 1.82
N PHE A 507 -12.88 29.89 2.34
CA PHE A 507 -14.10 29.21 1.91
C PHE A 507 -15.35 30.04 2.21
N ASN A 508 -15.39 30.72 3.36
CA ASN A 508 -16.49 31.59 3.73
C ASN A 508 -16.60 32.80 2.79
N THR A 509 -15.48 33.43 2.43
CA THR A 509 -15.46 34.54 1.46
C THR A 509 -15.97 34.07 0.08
N ILE A 510 -15.42 32.98 -0.44
CA ILE A 510 -15.84 32.44 -1.75
C ILE A 510 -17.33 32.06 -1.74
N THR A 511 -17.75 31.30 -0.73
CA THR A 511 -19.16 30.86 -0.60
C THR A 511 -20.11 32.04 -0.44
N SER A 512 -19.72 33.06 0.32
CA SER A 512 -20.53 34.28 0.50
C SER A 512 -20.66 35.07 -0.80
N CYS A 513 -19.58 35.15 -1.58
CA CYS A 513 -19.62 35.73 -2.93
C CYS A 513 -20.57 34.94 -3.83
N PHE A 514 -20.44 33.61 -3.93
CA PHE A 514 -21.34 32.79 -4.75
C PHE A 514 -22.82 32.97 -4.37
N LYS A 515 -23.13 32.96 -3.07
CA LYS A 515 -24.50 33.18 -2.57
C LYS A 515 -25.04 34.57 -2.90
N ARG A 516 -24.18 35.60 -2.95
CA ARG A 516 -24.56 36.96 -3.34
C ARG A 516 -25.05 37.03 -4.80
N HIS A 517 -24.47 36.20 -5.67
CA HIS A 517 -24.88 36.02 -7.07
C HIS A 517 -25.97 34.95 -7.24
N GLY A 518 -26.60 34.51 -6.16
CA GLY A 518 -27.74 33.59 -6.22
C GLY A 518 -27.38 32.13 -6.50
N ALA A 519 -26.11 31.73 -6.33
CA ALA A 519 -25.72 30.34 -6.51
C ALA A 519 -26.41 29.42 -5.48
N GLU A 520 -26.85 28.26 -5.97
CA GLU A 520 -27.31 27.15 -5.15
C GLU A 520 -26.17 26.13 -4.97
N THR A 521 -25.96 25.67 -3.73
CA THR A 521 -24.90 24.72 -3.43
C THR A 521 -25.31 23.30 -3.79
N ILE A 522 -24.48 22.62 -4.58
CA ILE A 522 -24.62 21.20 -4.87
C ILE A 522 -23.47 20.46 -4.16
N ASP A 523 -23.81 19.56 -3.25
CA ASP A 523 -22.85 18.62 -2.68
C ASP A 523 -22.74 17.39 -3.58
N THR A 524 -21.53 17.12 -4.07
CA THR A 524 -21.28 16.03 -5.02
C THR A 524 -20.33 15.00 -4.43
N PRO A 525 -20.39 13.73 -4.86
CA PRO A 525 -19.54 12.69 -4.30
C PRO A 525 -18.05 13.04 -4.39
N VAL A 526 -17.33 12.83 -3.28
CA VAL A 526 -15.87 13.03 -3.18
C VAL A 526 -15.09 12.11 -4.14
N PHE A 527 -15.67 10.97 -4.46
CA PHE A 527 -15.12 9.98 -5.40
C PHE A 527 -15.93 9.93 -6.68
N GLU A 528 -15.22 9.74 -7.79
CA GLU A 528 -15.79 9.49 -9.11
C GLU A 528 -15.34 8.11 -9.61
N LEU A 529 -16.10 7.50 -10.52
CA LEU A 529 -15.63 6.32 -11.23
C LEU A 529 -14.39 6.67 -12.04
N LYS A 530 -13.35 5.84 -11.93
CA LYS A 530 -12.07 6.06 -12.64
C LYS A 530 -12.29 6.23 -14.14
N GLU A 531 -13.19 5.45 -14.73
CA GLU A 531 -13.55 5.52 -16.16
C GLU A 531 -14.14 6.89 -16.55
N THR A 532 -15.03 7.44 -15.72
CA THR A 532 -15.63 8.76 -15.93
C THR A 532 -14.59 9.88 -15.87
N LEU A 533 -13.63 9.78 -14.93
CA LEU A 533 -12.58 10.79 -14.76
C LEU A 533 -11.53 10.72 -15.88
N THR A 534 -11.11 9.51 -16.26
CA THR A 534 -10.09 9.28 -17.31
C THR A 534 -10.59 9.56 -18.72
N GLY A 535 -11.90 9.44 -18.99
CA GLY A 535 -12.49 9.81 -20.28
C GLY A 535 -12.52 11.32 -20.57
N LYS A 536 -12.34 12.18 -19.56
CA LYS A 536 -12.39 13.66 -19.69
C LYS A 536 -11.03 14.32 -19.93
N TYR A 537 -9.93 13.68 -19.52
CA TYR A 537 -8.60 14.28 -19.52
C TYR A 537 -7.61 13.28 -20.12
N GLY A 538 -7.08 13.59 -21.32
CA GLY A 538 -6.02 12.79 -21.94
C GLY A 538 -4.78 12.65 -21.02
N GLU A 539 -3.89 11.71 -21.37
CA GLU A 539 -2.66 11.16 -20.73
C GLU A 539 -1.97 11.78 -19.47
N ASP A 540 -2.36 12.93 -18.93
CA ASP A 540 -1.84 13.49 -17.67
C ASP A 540 -2.44 12.82 -16.43
N SER A 541 -2.12 11.54 -16.26
CA SER A 541 -2.52 10.67 -15.13
C SER A 541 -1.85 11.00 -13.78
N LYS A 542 -1.18 12.16 -13.64
CA LYS A 542 -0.33 12.49 -12.47
C LYS A 542 -1.10 12.98 -11.24
N LEU A 543 -2.38 13.33 -11.38
CA LEU A 543 -3.22 13.90 -10.32
C LEU A 543 -4.30 12.93 -9.80
N ILE A 544 -4.37 11.71 -10.33
CA ILE A 544 -5.44 10.76 -10.02
C ILE A 544 -5.04 9.93 -8.79
N TYR A 545 -5.83 10.03 -7.72
CA TYR A 545 -5.68 9.20 -6.52
C TYR A 545 -6.67 8.03 -6.57
N ASP A 546 -6.17 6.82 -6.84
CA ASP A 546 -6.98 5.62 -7.03
C ASP A 546 -7.29 4.91 -5.71
N LEU A 547 -8.55 4.50 -5.58
CA LEU A 547 -9.09 3.73 -4.47
C LEU A 547 -9.96 2.60 -5.02
N LYS A 548 -10.12 1.53 -4.23
CA LYS A 548 -11.01 0.42 -4.56
C LYS A 548 -12.08 0.32 -3.49
N ASP A 549 -13.33 0.33 -3.90
CA ASP A 549 -14.44 0.13 -2.98
C ASP A 549 -14.52 -1.34 -2.52
N GLN A 550 -15.45 -1.65 -1.60
CA GLN A 550 -15.61 -3.03 -1.11
C GLN A 550 -16.21 -3.98 -2.16
N GLY A 551 -16.94 -3.45 -3.16
CA GLY A 551 -17.48 -4.22 -4.31
C GLY A 551 -16.44 -4.52 -5.40
N GLY A 552 -15.32 -3.79 -5.38
CA GLY A 552 -14.20 -3.93 -6.28
C GLY A 552 -14.15 -2.94 -7.45
N GLU A 553 -15.02 -1.94 -7.45
CA GLU A 553 -15.03 -0.82 -8.39
C GLU A 553 -13.83 0.11 -8.13
N LEU A 554 -13.23 0.60 -9.23
CA LEU A 554 -12.12 1.53 -9.17
C LEU A 554 -12.64 2.96 -9.13
N LEU A 555 -12.34 3.63 -8.04
CA LEU A 555 -12.72 5.00 -7.75
C LEU A 555 -11.49 5.90 -7.82
N SER A 556 -11.72 7.17 -8.16
CA SER A 556 -10.69 8.20 -8.14
C SER A 556 -11.20 9.41 -7.34
N LEU A 557 -10.32 10.03 -6.55
CA LEU A 557 -10.64 11.28 -5.87
C LEU A 557 -10.89 12.39 -6.90
N ARG A 558 -11.99 13.13 -6.75
CA ARG A 558 -12.21 14.36 -7.52
C ARG A 558 -11.23 15.43 -7.05
N TYR A 559 -10.57 16.11 -7.98
CA TYR A 559 -9.57 17.15 -7.66
C TYR A 559 -10.15 18.57 -7.68
N ASP A 560 -11.41 18.73 -8.08
CA ASP A 560 -12.13 20.00 -8.13
C ASP A 560 -12.87 20.24 -6.80
N LEU A 561 -12.57 21.36 -6.14
CA LEU A 561 -13.09 21.67 -4.80
C LEU A 561 -13.89 22.98 -4.74
N THR A 562 -13.92 23.80 -5.80
CA THR A 562 -14.63 25.09 -5.77
C THR A 562 -14.93 25.64 -7.17
N ASP A 563 -16.13 25.35 -7.67
CA ASP A 563 -16.61 25.81 -8.97
C ASP A 563 -17.89 26.65 -8.83
N PHE A 564 -18.11 27.57 -9.76
CA PHE A 564 -19.34 28.32 -9.95
C PHE A 564 -19.74 28.20 -11.41
N ASP A 565 -20.93 27.68 -11.68
CA ASP A 565 -21.42 27.40 -13.03
C ASP A 565 -22.81 28.00 -13.25
N ILE A 566 -23.00 28.62 -14.42
CA ILE A 566 -24.30 29.06 -14.93
C ILE A 566 -24.67 28.17 -16.11
N ALA A 567 -25.72 27.37 -15.93
CA ALA A 567 -26.22 26.45 -16.96
C ALA A 567 -27.66 26.80 -17.36
N GLY A 568 -27.93 26.89 -18.66
CA GLY A 568 -29.28 27.18 -19.16
C GLY A 568 -29.30 27.85 -20.52
N GLN A 569 -30.49 28.32 -20.93
CA GLN A 569 -30.64 29.14 -22.13
C GLN A 569 -30.65 30.61 -21.71
N TYR A 570 -29.78 31.40 -22.32
CA TYR A 570 -29.56 32.81 -22.00
C TYR A 570 -29.04 33.55 -23.23
N ASP A 571 -29.09 34.88 -23.18
CA ASP A 571 -28.49 35.72 -24.20
C ASP A 571 -26.95 35.71 -24.09
N PRO A 572 -26.21 35.94 -25.19
CA PRO A 572 -24.76 35.88 -25.22
C PRO A 572 -24.09 36.81 -24.20
N MET A 573 -22.95 36.38 -23.66
CA MET A 573 -22.02 37.19 -22.85
C MET A 573 -22.51 37.64 -21.47
N ILE A 574 -23.81 37.51 -21.15
CA ILE A 574 -24.32 37.87 -19.82
C ILE A 574 -23.71 36.96 -18.73
N PRO A 575 -23.79 35.61 -18.84
CA PRO A 575 -23.18 34.73 -17.83
C PRO A 575 -21.65 34.83 -17.80
N ASP A 576 -21.01 35.04 -18.95
CA ASP A 576 -19.56 35.20 -19.07
C ASP A 576 -19.08 36.44 -18.30
N ALA A 577 -19.80 37.57 -18.44
CA ALA A 577 -19.53 38.79 -17.68
C ALA A 577 -19.75 38.59 -16.17
N GLU A 578 -20.79 37.85 -15.78
CA GLU A 578 -21.10 37.54 -14.38
C GLU A 578 -20.01 36.65 -13.74
N CYS A 579 -19.57 35.60 -14.42
CA CYS A 579 -18.47 34.76 -13.93
C CYS A 579 -17.17 35.56 -13.73
N ILE A 580 -16.84 36.48 -14.66
CA ILE A 580 -15.67 37.38 -14.50
C ILE A 580 -15.87 38.33 -13.32
N LYS A 581 -17.10 38.83 -13.09
CA LYS A 581 -17.42 39.66 -11.93
C LYS A 581 -17.26 38.90 -10.62
N VAL A 582 -17.71 37.65 -10.56
CA VAL A 582 -17.52 36.75 -9.40
C VAL A 582 -16.03 36.57 -9.09
N VAL A 583 -15.20 36.28 -10.10
CA VAL A 583 -13.74 36.18 -9.91
C VAL A 583 -13.15 37.47 -9.34
N HIS A 584 -13.53 38.61 -9.93
CA HIS A 584 -13.07 39.91 -9.45
C HIS A 584 -13.44 40.14 -7.98
N GLU A 585 -14.68 39.89 -7.59
CA GLU A 585 -15.14 40.07 -6.20
C GLU A 585 -14.41 39.13 -5.23
N ILE A 586 -14.25 37.86 -5.58
CA ILE A 586 -13.49 36.89 -4.76
C ILE A 586 -12.06 37.38 -4.54
N LEU A 587 -11.33 37.73 -5.61
CA LEU A 587 -9.93 38.13 -5.49
C LEU A 587 -9.76 39.47 -4.77
N ALA A 588 -10.69 40.41 -4.96
CA ALA A 588 -10.71 41.68 -4.25
C ALA A 588 -11.00 41.51 -2.75
N GLU A 589 -11.96 40.66 -2.38
CA GLU A 589 -12.32 40.40 -0.97
C GLU A 589 -11.26 39.57 -0.24
N LEU A 590 -10.60 38.63 -0.92
CA LEU A 590 -9.48 37.86 -0.35
C LEU A 590 -8.19 38.69 -0.17
N GLN A 591 -8.13 39.89 -0.75
CA GLN A 591 -7.00 40.83 -0.63
C GLN A 591 -5.64 40.19 -0.95
N LEU A 592 -5.57 39.38 -2.02
CA LEU A 592 -4.36 38.63 -2.38
C LEU A 592 -3.24 39.51 -2.91
N GLY A 593 -3.54 40.72 -3.37
CA GLY A 593 -2.61 41.64 -4.02
C GLY A 593 -3.30 42.29 -5.23
N ASP A 594 -2.52 42.97 -6.08
CA ASP A 594 -3.06 43.40 -7.36
C ASP A 594 -3.16 42.21 -8.31
N PHE A 595 -4.14 42.22 -9.21
CA PHE A 595 -4.43 41.09 -10.09
C PHE A 595 -4.98 41.56 -11.44
N ARG A 596 -4.90 40.67 -12.43
CA ARG A 596 -5.46 40.89 -13.76
C ARG A 596 -6.22 39.66 -14.24
N ILE A 597 -7.35 39.87 -14.89
CA ILE A 597 -8.15 38.83 -15.54
C ILE A 597 -7.92 38.92 -17.04
N LYS A 598 -7.16 37.98 -17.59
CA LYS A 598 -7.02 37.80 -19.04
C LYS A 598 -8.29 37.15 -19.57
N VAL A 599 -8.79 37.63 -20.69
CA VAL A 599 -9.94 37.07 -21.42
C VAL A 599 -9.54 36.86 -22.88
N ASN A 600 -10.07 35.81 -23.50
CA ASN A 600 -9.98 35.54 -24.93
C ASN A 600 -11.19 34.68 -25.35
N ASP A 601 -11.34 34.33 -26.61
CA ASP A 601 -12.40 33.43 -27.09
C ASP A 601 -11.83 32.33 -27.97
N ARG A 602 -12.28 31.09 -27.74
CA ARG A 602 -11.84 29.91 -28.48
C ARG A 602 -12.03 30.07 -29.99
N ARG A 603 -13.13 30.69 -30.42
CA ARG A 603 -13.44 30.92 -31.83
C ARG A 603 -12.48 31.92 -32.46
N ILE A 604 -11.98 32.89 -31.68
CA ILE A 604 -10.96 33.85 -32.12
C ILE A 604 -9.62 33.13 -32.27
N LEU A 605 -9.23 32.27 -31.33
CA LEU A 605 -8.00 31.46 -31.43
C LEU A 605 -8.02 30.55 -32.66
N ASP A 606 -9.10 29.79 -32.84
CA ASP A 606 -9.24 28.88 -33.98
C ASP A 606 -9.25 29.67 -35.31
N GLY A 607 -9.93 30.81 -35.34
CA GLY A 607 -9.91 31.70 -36.51
C GLY A 607 -8.54 32.32 -36.78
N MET A 608 -7.80 32.71 -35.74
CA MET A 608 -6.42 33.20 -35.82
C MET A 608 -5.51 32.12 -36.41
N PHE A 609 -5.59 30.88 -35.93
CA PHE A 609 -4.81 29.76 -36.49
C PHE A 609 -5.17 29.49 -37.95
N ALA A 610 -6.45 29.53 -38.30
CA ALA A 610 -6.90 29.35 -39.69
C ALA A 610 -6.30 30.42 -40.62
N VAL A 611 -6.38 31.71 -40.26
CA VAL A 611 -5.83 32.80 -41.10
C VAL A 611 -4.30 32.80 -41.13
N CYS A 612 -3.66 32.30 -40.07
CA CYS A 612 -2.22 32.09 -40.04
C CYS A 612 -1.78 30.88 -40.90
N GLY A 613 -2.69 30.09 -41.47
CA GLY A 613 -2.37 28.94 -42.32
C GLY A 613 -1.98 27.68 -41.54
N VAL A 614 -2.45 27.55 -40.30
CA VAL A 614 -2.35 26.30 -39.54
C VAL A 614 -3.35 25.29 -40.17
N PRO A 615 -2.97 24.01 -40.35
CA PRO A 615 -3.92 22.95 -40.71
C PRO A 615 -4.88 22.59 -39.56
N ASP A 616 -6.16 22.35 -39.86
CA ASP A 616 -7.21 22.04 -38.86
C ASP A 616 -6.83 20.89 -37.91
N ASP A 617 -6.16 19.85 -38.41
CA ASP A 617 -5.69 18.69 -37.64
C ASP A 617 -4.59 19.04 -36.62
N LYS A 618 -3.96 20.22 -36.76
CA LYS A 618 -2.90 20.70 -35.87
C LYS A 618 -3.36 21.77 -34.88
N PHE A 619 -4.61 22.26 -34.95
CA PHE A 619 -5.08 23.38 -34.10
C PHE A 619 -4.88 23.10 -32.61
N ARG A 620 -5.16 21.88 -32.16
CA ARG A 620 -5.00 21.49 -30.75
C ARG A 620 -3.54 21.48 -30.32
N ALA A 621 -2.68 20.86 -31.13
CA ALA A 621 -1.25 20.78 -30.86
C ALA A 621 -0.62 22.17 -30.79
N ILE A 622 -0.98 23.07 -31.70
CA ILE A 622 -0.49 24.45 -31.71
C ILE A 622 -1.06 25.26 -30.55
N CYS A 623 -2.34 25.11 -30.23
CA CYS A 623 -2.94 25.77 -29.07
C CYS A 623 -2.24 25.38 -27.76
N SER A 624 -1.94 24.09 -27.56
CA SER A 624 -1.19 23.61 -26.39
C SER A 624 0.22 24.21 -26.31
N THR A 625 0.86 24.47 -27.45
CA THR A 625 2.16 25.13 -27.49
C THR A 625 2.05 26.64 -27.20
N VAL A 626 0.98 27.32 -27.66
CA VAL A 626 0.70 28.74 -27.30
C VAL A 626 0.48 28.91 -25.80
N ASP A 627 -0.23 27.98 -25.13
CA ASP A 627 -0.50 28.00 -23.68
C ASP A 627 0.80 28.04 -22.84
N LYS A 628 1.93 27.61 -23.41
CA LYS A 628 3.24 27.64 -22.74
C LYS A 628 3.87 29.03 -22.69
N LEU A 629 3.34 30.03 -23.40
CA LEU A 629 3.87 31.40 -23.40
C LEU A 629 3.89 32.05 -22.00
N ASP A 630 3.10 31.56 -21.05
CA ASP A 630 3.17 32.04 -19.67
C ASP A 630 4.45 31.61 -18.92
N LYS A 631 5.20 30.63 -19.46
CA LYS A 631 6.40 30.05 -18.82
C LYS A 631 7.61 29.94 -19.75
N ALA A 632 7.43 30.20 -21.03
CA ALA A 632 8.46 30.06 -22.06
C ALA A 632 8.51 31.33 -22.92
N SER A 633 9.69 31.63 -23.43
CA SER A 633 9.89 32.72 -24.39
C SER A 633 9.20 32.42 -25.72
N TRP A 634 8.89 33.49 -26.47
CA TRP A 634 8.36 33.35 -27.83
C TRP A 634 9.24 32.46 -28.73
N GLU A 635 10.57 32.54 -28.60
CA GLU A 635 11.50 31.75 -29.40
C GLU A 635 11.41 30.25 -29.07
N GLU A 636 11.26 29.89 -27.80
CA GLU A 636 11.05 28.50 -27.37
C GLU A 636 9.72 27.95 -27.90
N VAL A 637 8.64 28.73 -27.77
CA VAL A 637 7.31 28.38 -28.28
C VAL A 637 7.32 28.23 -29.81
N LYS A 638 7.97 29.15 -30.53
CA LYS A 638 8.12 29.07 -31.99
C LYS A 638 8.93 27.84 -32.40
N ASN A 639 10.03 27.55 -31.70
CA ASN A 639 10.87 26.37 -31.97
C ASN A 639 10.09 25.07 -31.77
N GLU A 640 9.24 24.98 -30.75
CA GLU A 640 8.37 23.82 -30.54
C GLU A 640 7.33 23.68 -31.68
N MET A 641 6.67 24.77 -32.07
CA MET A 641 5.68 24.75 -33.16
C MET A 641 6.30 24.26 -34.48
N VAL A 642 7.50 24.73 -34.81
CA VAL A 642 8.17 24.40 -36.08
C VAL A 642 8.87 23.04 -36.00
N GLY A 643 9.70 22.85 -34.98
CA GLY A 643 10.59 21.69 -34.86
C GLY A 643 9.88 20.41 -34.40
N GLU A 644 8.91 20.53 -33.49
CA GLU A 644 8.22 19.36 -32.92
C GLU A 644 6.84 19.15 -33.52
N LYS A 645 6.05 20.22 -33.70
CA LYS A 645 4.68 20.12 -34.23
C LYS A 645 4.62 20.22 -35.76
N GLY A 646 5.75 20.51 -36.40
CA GLY A 646 5.89 20.56 -37.86
C GLY A 646 5.03 21.63 -38.52
N LEU A 647 4.87 22.80 -37.88
CA LEU A 647 4.22 23.97 -38.46
C LEU A 647 5.20 24.72 -39.38
N ALA A 648 4.71 25.31 -40.47
CA ALA A 648 5.54 26.13 -41.34
C ALA A 648 6.08 27.36 -40.57
N PRO A 649 7.38 27.72 -40.69
CA PRO A 649 7.95 28.87 -40.00
C PRO A 649 7.17 30.17 -40.22
N GLU A 650 6.67 30.40 -41.43
CA GLU A 650 5.90 31.59 -41.79
C GLU A 650 4.53 31.63 -41.09
N ALA A 651 3.93 30.46 -40.84
CA ALA A 651 2.68 30.37 -40.08
C ALA A 651 2.92 30.65 -38.59
N ALA A 652 4.03 30.14 -38.03
CA ALA A 652 4.44 30.44 -36.66
C ALA A 652 4.75 31.94 -36.47
N ASP A 653 5.39 32.58 -37.46
CA ASP A 653 5.66 34.02 -37.43
C ASP A 653 4.38 34.86 -37.42
N ARG A 654 3.39 34.52 -38.25
CA ARG A 654 2.07 35.18 -38.24
C ARG A 654 1.33 34.99 -36.91
N ILE A 655 1.38 33.80 -36.32
CA ILE A 655 0.83 33.58 -34.97
C ILE A 655 1.50 34.53 -33.97
N GLY A 656 2.81 34.73 -34.08
CA GLY A 656 3.60 35.63 -33.26
C GLY A 656 3.17 37.10 -33.30
N GLU A 657 2.66 37.56 -34.44
CA GLU A 657 2.12 38.91 -34.58
C GLU A 657 0.84 39.07 -33.74
N TYR A 658 -0.04 38.07 -33.76
CA TYR A 658 -1.31 38.10 -33.03
C TYR A 658 -1.15 37.86 -31.53
N VAL A 659 -0.42 36.84 -31.09
CA VAL A 659 -0.34 36.50 -29.65
C VAL A 659 0.36 37.57 -28.80
N ARG A 660 1.05 38.53 -29.42
CA ARG A 660 1.64 39.69 -28.72
C ARG A 660 0.63 40.83 -28.52
N MET A 661 -0.55 40.74 -29.11
CA MET A 661 -1.58 41.77 -29.00
C MET A 661 -2.40 41.57 -27.72
N HIS A 662 -2.49 42.63 -26.93
CA HIS A 662 -3.34 42.69 -25.76
C HIS A 662 -3.93 44.09 -25.57
N GLY A 663 -5.11 44.21 -24.98
CA GLY A 663 -5.83 45.49 -24.85
C GLY A 663 -7.17 45.34 -24.16
N GLY A 664 -8.12 46.22 -24.48
CA GLY A 664 -9.50 46.13 -24.01
C GLY A 664 -10.50 46.15 -25.16
N PHE A 665 -11.56 46.93 -25.00
CA PHE A 665 -12.57 47.14 -26.02
C PHE A 665 -11.98 47.65 -27.36
N ASP A 666 -10.97 48.51 -27.29
CA ASP A 666 -10.25 49.07 -28.44
C ASP A 666 -9.55 48.00 -29.29
N LEU A 667 -9.00 46.96 -28.65
CA LEU A 667 -8.40 45.83 -29.35
C LEU A 667 -9.45 45.02 -30.11
N ALA A 668 -10.63 44.79 -29.51
CA ALA A 668 -11.72 44.11 -30.20
C ALA A 668 -12.18 44.89 -31.44
N GLU A 669 -12.26 46.22 -31.36
CA GLU A 669 -12.59 47.06 -32.53
C GLU A 669 -11.50 47.03 -33.61
N LYS A 670 -10.23 47.04 -33.20
CA LYS A 670 -9.10 46.93 -34.13
C LYS A 670 -9.12 45.59 -34.87
N LEU A 671 -9.35 44.48 -34.17
CA LEU A 671 -9.38 43.14 -34.76
C LEU A 671 -10.59 42.91 -35.67
N LEU A 672 -11.72 43.57 -35.42
CA LEU A 672 -12.86 43.58 -36.36
C LEU A 672 -12.55 44.28 -37.69
N GLN A 673 -11.57 45.18 -37.70
CA GLN A 673 -11.09 45.85 -38.91
C GLN A 673 -9.93 45.10 -39.58
N ASP A 674 -9.43 44.02 -38.99
CA ASP A 674 -8.38 43.20 -39.56
C ASP A 674 -8.90 42.48 -40.82
N PRO A 675 -8.29 42.69 -42.00
CA PRO A 675 -8.82 42.19 -43.26
C PRO A 675 -8.72 40.67 -43.41
N GLN A 676 -7.89 39.99 -42.60
CA GLN A 676 -7.76 38.54 -42.60
C GLN A 676 -8.71 37.91 -41.58
N LEU A 677 -8.64 38.38 -40.32
CA LEU A 677 -9.39 37.79 -39.21
C LEU A 677 -10.91 38.04 -39.33
N SER A 678 -11.33 39.21 -39.80
CA SER A 678 -12.75 39.55 -39.98
C SER A 678 -13.47 38.73 -41.06
N GLN A 679 -12.73 38.08 -41.97
CA GLN A 679 -13.29 37.18 -42.98
C GLN A 679 -13.57 35.77 -42.45
N ASN A 680 -12.97 35.40 -41.31
CA ASN A 680 -13.26 34.13 -40.67
C ASN A 680 -14.56 34.26 -39.87
N LYS A 681 -15.57 33.45 -40.23
CA LYS A 681 -16.90 33.49 -39.62
C LYS A 681 -16.87 33.32 -38.09
N HIS A 682 -16.07 32.37 -37.60
CA HIS A 682 -16.00 32.07 -36.17
C HIS A 682 -15.26 33.17 -35.40
N ALA A 683 -14.17 33.70 -35.95
CA ALA A 683 -13.48 34.85 -35.35
C ALA A 683 -14.37 36.10 -35.31
N LEU A 684 -15.15 36.36 -36.37
CA LEU A 684 -16.08 37.49 -36.42
C LEU A 684 -17.17 37.38 -35.34
N GLU A 685 -17.75 36.19 -35.16
CA GLU A 685 -18.71 35.90 -34.10
C GLU A 685 -18.07 36.12 -32.71
N GLY A 686 -16.89 35.54 -32.47
CA GLY A 686 -16.16 35.71 -31.21
C GLY A 686 -15.78 37.17 -30.92
N LEU A 687 -15.31 37.92 -31.92
CA LEU A 687 -14.95 39.33 -31.76
C LEU A 687 -16.17 40.23 -31.49
N THR A 688 -17.32 39.89 -32.08
CA THR A 688 -18.59 40.57 -31.80
C THR A 688 -19.03 40.33 -30.35
N ASP A 689 -18.97 39.08 -29.91
CA ASP A 689 -19.27 38.68 -28.53
C ASP A 689 -18.30 39.36 -27.54
N MET A 690 -17.00 39.44 -27.86
CA MET A 690 -16.03 40.17 -27.02
C MET A 690 -16.40 41.66 -26.85
N LYS A 691 -16.98 42.32 -27.86
CA LYS A 691 -17.47 43.70 -27.69
C LYS A 691 -18.61 43.78 -26.69
N ASP A 692 -19.55 42.84 -26.74
CA ASP A 692 -20.68 42.81 -25.81
C ASP A 692 -20.23 42.46 -24.39
N LEU A 693 -19.27 41.53 -24.26
CA LEU A 693 -18.61 41.24 -22.99
C LEU A 693 -18.00 42.51 -22.36
N PHE A 694 -17.17 43.26 -23.09
CA PHE A 694 -16.54 44.47 -22.55
C PHE A 694 -17.56 45.57 -22.20
N LYS A 695 -18.69 45.69 -22.93
CA LYS A 695 -19.78 46.60 -22.54
C LYS A 695 -20.39 46.18 -21.20
N TYR A 696 -20.63 44.90 -20.98
CA TYR A 696 -21.19 44.41 -19.71
C TYR A 696 -20.20 44.56 -18.55
N LEU A 697 -18.90 44.30 -18.79
CA LEU A 697 -17.85 44.53 -17.80
C LEU A 697 -17.71 46.02 -17.42
N GLU A 698 -17.97 46.94 -18.35
CA GLU A 698 -18.00 48.38 -18.08
C GLU A 698 -19.18 48.73 -17.15
N LEU A 699 -20.37 48.16 -17.39
CA LEU A 699 -21.53 48.31 -16.50
C LEU A 699 -21.23 47.77 -15.09
N PHE A 700 -20.47 46.68 -14.99
CA PHE A 700 -20.02 46.09 -13.73
C PHE A 700 -18.83 46.82 -13.08
N LYS A 701 -18.25 47.80 -13.79
CA LYS A 701 -17.11 48.64 -13.36
C LYS A 701 -15.88 47.84 -12.98
N ILE A 702 -15.51 46.87 -13.82
CA ILE A 702 -14.32 46.02 -13.60
C ILE A 702 -13.36 45.96 -14.79
N THR A 703 -13.57 46.80 -15.81
CA THR A 703 -12.75 46.81 -17.04
C THR A 703 -11.28 47.16 -16.79
N ASP A 704 -10.97 47.87 -15.70
CA ASP A 704 -9.59 48.18 -15.30
C ASP A 704 -8.80 46.94 -14.87
N LYS A 705 -9.50 45.87 -14.46
CA LYS A 705 -8.90 44.58 -14.08
C LYS A 705 -8.91 43.54 -15.19
N VAL A 706 -9.59 43.79 -16.31
CA VAL A 706 -9.76 42.82 -17.39
C VAL A 706 -8.91 43.21 -18.61
N ILE A 707 -8.23 42.25 -19.22
CA ILE A 707 -7.44 42.45 -20.45
C ILE A 707 -7.82 41.41 -21.49
N PHE A 708 -8.12 41.86 -22.70
CA PHE A 708 -8.21 40.99 -23.87
C PHE A 708 -6.80 40.63 -24.31
N ASP A 709 -6.45 39.35 -24.24
CA ASP A 709 -5.09 38.86 -24.49
C ASP A 709 -5.14 37.67 -25.47
N LEU A 710 -4.61 37.86 -26.69
CA LEU A 710 -4.63 36.82 -27.72
C LEU A 710 -3.66 35.66 -27.44
N SER A 711 -2.74 35.80 -26.48
CA SER A 711 -1.88 34.70 -26.03
C SER A 711 -2.59 33.70 -25.11
N LEU A 712 -3.71 34.09 -24.49
CA LEU A 712 -4.43 33.22 -23.57
C LEU A 712 -5.05 32.04 -24.36
N ALA A 713 -4.53 30.84 -24.13
CA ALA A 713 -4.87 29.64 -24.90
C ALA A 713 -5.07 28.42 -23.99
N ARG A 714 -6.11 28.42 -23.14
CA ARG A 714 -6.34 27.33 -22.17
C ARG A 714 -6.44 25.94 -22.83
N GLY A 715 -5.66 24.98 -22.33
CA GLY A 715 -5.51 23.62 -22.88
C GLY A 715 -6.65 22.61 -22.68
N LEU A 716 -7.86 23.03 -22.28
CA LEU A 716 -9.01 22.12 -22.17
C LEU A 716 -9.87 22.17 -23.42
N ASP A 717 -9.90 21.06 -24.16
CA ASP A 717 -10.54 20.92 -25.48
C ASP A 717 -12.07 21.10 -25.47
N TYR A 718 -12.70 21.21 -24.30
CA TYR A 718 -14.16 21.28 -24.17
C TYR A 718 -14.73 22.72 -24.22
N TYR A 719 -13.88 23.75 -24.14
CA TYR A 719 -14.36 25.14 -24.22
C TYR A 719 -14.85 25.49 -25.63
N THR A 720 -15.98 26.18 -25.72
CA THR A 720 -16.68 26.51 -26.98
C THR A 720 -16.74 28.00 -27.29
N GLY A 721 -16.32 28.87 -26.36
CA GLY A 721 -16.38 30.33 -26.52
C GLY A 721 -15.38 31.05 -25.63
N VAL A 722 -15.83 32.07 -24.90
CA VAL A 722 -14.96 32.87 -24.02
C VAL A 722 -14.23 31.99 -23.02
N ILE A 723 -12.94 32.27 -22.86
CA ILE A 723 -12.04 31.69 -21.87
C ILE A 723 -11.41 32.82 -21.08
N TYR A 724 -11.14 32.57 -19.79
CA TYR A 724 -10.53 33.58 -18.93
C TYR A 724 -9.64 32.97 -17.87
N GLU A 725 -8.71 33.79 -17.41
CA GLU A 725 -7.72 33.43 -16.41
C GLU A 725 -7.32 34.65 -15.58
N ALA A 726 -7.35 34.49 -14.25
CA ALA A 726 -6.88 35.52 -13.33
C ALA A 726 -5.46 35.20 -12.83
N VAL A 727 -4.58 36.19 -12.91
CA VAL A 727 -3.18 36.12 -12.46
C VAL A 727 -2.89 37.24 -11.47
N LEU A 728 -2.04 36.97 -10.47
CA LEU A 728 -1.59 37.99 -9.53
C LEU A 728 -0.43 38.80 -10.11
N ILE A 729 -0.43 40.11 -9.89
CA ILE A 729 0.62 41.04 -10.31
C ILE A 729 1.53 41.27 -9.10
N GLN A 730 2.79 40.83 -9.15
CA GLN A 730 3.74 41.07 -8.07
C GLN A 730 4.17 42.56 -8.01
N PRO A 731 4.43 43.12 -6.81
CA PRO A 731 5.16 44.38 -6.70
C PRO A 731 6.63 44.19 -7.09
N GLN A 732 7.17 45.08 -7.91
CA GLN A 732 8.54 45.01 -8.48
C GLN A 732 9.71 45.08 -7.46
N ASN A 733 9.50 44.99 -6.15
CA ASN A 733 10.54 45.23 -5.14
C ASN A 733 10.57 44.17 -4.01
N VAL A 734 11.10 42.97 -4.29
CA VAL A 734 11.58 42.03 -3.26
C VAL A 734 12.95 41.46 -3.68
N HIS A 735 13.84 41.23 -2.71
CA HIS A 735 15.28 41.02 -2.86
C HIS A 735 15.73 39.85 -3.79
N PRO A 736 16.96 39.90 -4.36
CA PRO A 736 17.38 39.06 -5.50
C PRO A 736 17.90 37.65 -5.15
N SER A 737 17.63 37.10 -3.96
CA SER A 737 18.30 35.88 -3.47
C SER A 737 17.42 34.66 -3.22
N GLU A 738 16.14 34.69 -3.58
CA GLU A 738 15.27 33.51 -3.58
C GLU A 738 14.72 33.31 -5.00
N GLU A 739 14.81 32.10 -5.54
CA GLU A 739 14.20 31.76 -6.83
C GLU A 739 12.71 32.12 -6.79
N LEU A 740 12.33 33.14 -7.57
CA LEU A 740 10.97 33.64 -7.64
C LEU A 740 10.02 32.50 -8.05
N VAL A 741 9.14 32.10 -7.13
CA VAL A 741 7.94 31.33 -7.49
C VAL A 741 7.11 32.22 -8.41
N SER A 742 7.12 31.96 -9.73
CA SER A 742 6.20 32.63 -10.64
C SER A 742 4.78 32.28 -10.19
N VAL A 743 4.02 33.25 -9.71
CA VAL A 743 2.66 32.99 -9.26
C VAL A 743 1.80 32.77 -10.50
N GLY A 744 1.58 31.50 -10.85
CA GLY A 744 0.68 31.11 -11.93
C GLY A 744 -0.79 31.50 -11.62
N SER A 745 -1.69 31.17 -12.53
CA SER A 745 -3.13 31.48 -12.42
C SER A 745 -3.77 31.16 -11.06
N VAL A 746 -4.58 32.06 -10.53
CA VAL A 746 -5.32 31.87 -9.26
C VAL A 746 -6.80 31.56 -9.46
N ALA A 747 -7.35 31.84 -10.64
CA ALA A 747 -8.69 31.43 -11.04
C ALA A 747 -8.75 31.30 -12.57
N GLY A 748 -9.64 30.46 -13.08
CA GLY A 748 -9.81 30.32 -14.52
C GLY A 748 -11.10 29.61 -14.89
N GLY A 749 -11.51 29.77 -16.14
CA GLY A 749 -12.76 29.21 -16.60
C GLY A 749 -13.10 29.61 -18.03
N GLY A 750 -14.35 29.41 -18.40
CA GLY A 750 -14.85 29.73 -19.72
C GLY A 750 -16.19 29.07 -20.04
N ARG A 751 -16.61 29.26 -21.28
CA ARG A 751 -17.86 28.75 -21.87
C ARG A 751 -17.66 27.36 -22.47
N TYR A 752 -18.56 26.42 -22.16
CA TYR A 752 -18.45 25.00 -22.56
C TYR A 752 -19.82 24.36 -22.93
N ASP A 753 -20.52 24.94 -23.90
CA ASP A 753 -21.91 24.58 -24.24
C ASP A 753 -22.12 23.13 -24.73
N GLY A 754 -21.03 22.45 -25.12
CA GLY A 754 -21.06 21.09 -25.63
C GLY A 754 -20.96 19.99 -24.56
N LEU A 755 -20.46 20.31 -23.36
CA LEU A 755 -20.01 19.29 -22.40
C LEU A 755 -21.17 18.47 -21.82
N VAL A 756 -22.26 19.13 -21.42
CA VAL A 756 -23.44 18.45 -20.86
C VAL A 756 -24.07 17.48 -21.88
N GLY A 757 -24.07 17.87 -23.16
CA GLY A 757 -24.62 17.06 -24.24
C GLY A 757 -23.86 15.75 -24.48
N MET A 758 -22.61 15.62 -24.02
CA MET A 758 -21.85 14.37 -24.10
C MET A 758 -22.37 13.29 -23.15
N PHE A 759 -23.06 13.70 -22.07
CA PHE A 759 -23.60 12.81 -21.03
C PHE A 759 -25.12 12.64 -21.11
N ASP A 760 -25.81 13.44 -21.92
CA ASP A 760 -27.24 13.26 -22.20
C ASP A 760 -27.44 12.29 -23.38
N PRO A 761 -28.07 11.12 -23.19
CA PRO A 761 -28.39 10.18 -24.27
C PRO A 761 -29.21 10.79 -25.43
N LYS A 762 -29.87 11.93 -25.18
CA LYS A 762 -30.65 12.68 -26.18
C LYS A 762 -29.86 13.82 -26.84
N GLY A 763 -28.60 14.04 -26.45
CA GLY A 763 -27.71 15.07 -27.01
C GLY A 763 -28.21 16.50 -26.83
N ARG A 764 -28.99 16.78 -25.79
CA ARG A 764 -29.47 18.15 -25.52
C ARG A 764 -28.28 19.04 -25.19
N LYS A 765 -28.14 20.13 -25.95
CA LYS A 765 -27.15 21.17 -25.67
C LYS A 765 -27.67 22.04 -24.54
N VAL A 766 -26.91 22.12 -23.46
CA VAL A 766 -27.15 23.02 -22.34
C VAL A 766 -25.98 23.99 -22.32
N PRO A 767 -26.18 25.25 -22.73
CA PRO A 767 -25.15 26.26 -22.63
C PRO A 767 -24.67 26.41 -21.19
N CYS A 768 -23.35 26.43 -21.01
CA CYS A 768 -22.72 26.49 -19.69
C CYS A 768 -21.52 27.44 -19.72
N VAL A 769 -21.40 28.24 -18.67
CA VAL A 769 -20.20 29.04 -18.39
C VAL A 769 -19.84 28.82 -16.94
N GLY A 770 -18.55 28.61 -16.69
CA GLY A 770 -18.10 28.23 -15.37
C GLY A 770 -16.74 28.80 -14.99
N VAL A 771 -16.50 28.91 -13.70
CA VAL A 771 -15.22 29.34 -13.16
C VAL A 771 -14.80 28.52 -11.96
N SER A 772 -13.51 28.25 -11.89
CA SER A 772 -12.87 27.56 -10.77
C SER A 772 -11.81 28.44 -10.13
N VAL A 773 -11.68 28.34 -8.80
CA VAL A 773 -10.67 29.07 -8.01
C VAL A 773 -9.60 28.09 -7.53
N GLY A 774 -8.33 28.41 -7.80
CA GLY A 774 -7.18 27.62 -7.39
C GLY A 774 -6.88 27.76 -5.89
N ILE A 775 -7.69 27.12 -5.03
CA ILE A 775 -7.65 27.31 -3.58
C ILE A 775 -6.30 27.02 -2.93
N GLU A 776 -5.53 26.03 -3.39
CA GLU A 776 -4.21 25.72 -2.78
C GLU A 776 -3.19 26.85 -2.98
N ARG A 777 -3.27 27.58 -4.10
CA ARG A 777 -2.46 28.79 -4.32
C ARG A 777 -2.91 29.92 -3.41
N VAL A 778 -4.22 30.11 -3.28
CA VAL A 778 -4.82 31.10 -2.36
C VAL A 778 -4.40 30.83 -0.92
N PHE A 779 -4.47 29.58 -0.45
CA PHE A 779 -4.04 29.20 0.89
C PHE A 779 -2.55 29.48 1.10
N SER A 780 -1.70 29.09 0.15
CA SER A 780 -0.26 29.29 0.27
C SER A 780 0.10 30.78 0.42
N ILE A 781 -0.56 31.66 -0.33
CA ILE A 781 -0.34 33.11 -0.27
C ILE A 781 -0.84 33.69 1.06
N LEU A 782 -2.02 33.30 1.52
CA LEU A 782 -2.58 33.80 2.77
C LEU A 782 -1.86 33.26 4.00
N GLU A 783 -1.39 32.01 3.97
CA GLU A 783 -0.52 31.43 4.99
C GLU A 783 0.80 32.23 5.08
N GLN A 784 1.47 32.50 3.95
CA GLN A 784 2.68 33.33 3.94
C GLN A 784 2.43 34.76 4.46
N LYS A 785 1.31 35.39 4.07
CA LYS A 785 0.94 36.71 4.59
C LYS A 785 0.68 36.69 6.09
N ALA A 786 0.04 35.66 6.60
CA ALA A 786 -0.27 35.52 8.01
C ALA A 786 0.98 35.19 8.84
N GLU A 787 1.96 34.48 8.27
CA GLU A 787 3.28 34.25 8.89
C GLU A 787 4.14 35.52 8.91
N ALA A 788 4.04 36.36 7.86
CA ALA A 788 4.73 37.64 7.78
C ALA A 788 4.09 38.74 8.67
N SER A 789 2.83 38.57 9.06
CA SER A 789 2.11 39.46 9.97
C SER A 789 2.33 39.05 11.43
N GLU A 790 2.55 40.00 12.34
CA GLU A 790 2.57 39.73 13.80
C GLU A 790 1.15 39.57 14.39
N GLU A 791 0.10 39.66 13.57
CA GLU A 791 -1.28 39.51 14.02
C GLU A 791 -1.61 38.08 14.48
N LYS A 792 -2.22 37.95 15.66
CA LYS A 792 -2.65 36.66 16.19
C LYS A 792 -3.89 36.15 15.44
N ILE A 793 -3.74 35.03 14.74
CA ILE A 793 -4.87 34.30 14.15
C ILE A 793 -5.69 33.65 15.27
N ARG A 794 -6.95 34.04 15.39
CA ARG A 794 -7.92 33.41 16.29
C ARG A 794 -8.33 32.06 15.73
N THR A 795 -8.15 31.00 16.51
CA THR A 795 -8.39 29.59 16.09
C THR A 795 -9.61 28.97 16.77
N THR A 796 -10.35 29.75 17.56
CA THR A 796 -11.56 29.33 18.25
C THR A 796 -12.66 30.36 18.08
N GLU A 797 -13.89 29.88 17.94
CA GLU A 797 -15.08 30.72 17.93
C GLU A 797 -15.62 30.99 19.35
N THR A 798 -14.95 30.51 20.40
CA THR A 798 -15.35 30.75 21.80
C THR A 798 -15.52 32.25 22.05
N GLN A 799 -16.72 32.65 22.45
CA GLN A 799 -17.11 34.02 22.80
C GLN A 799 -16.74 34.35 24.24
N VAL A 800 -16.82 33.39 25.16
CA VAL A 800 -16.61 33.62 26.59
C VAL A 800 -15.94 32.44 27.30
N LEU A 801 -14.91 32.71 28.10
CA LEU A 801 -14.35 31.72 29.04
C LEU A 801 -15.04 31.87 30.40
N VAL A 802 -15.55 30.77 30.96
CA VAL A 802 -16.07 30.74 32.33
C VAL A 802 -14.92 30.45 33.30
N ALA A 803 -14.53 31.46 34.07
CA ALA A 803 -13.39 31.43 34.97
C ALA A 803 -13.82 31.50 36.44
N SER A 804 -13.01 30.96 37.34
CA SER A 804 -13.22 31.10 38.79
C SER A 804 -12.07 31.87 39.45
N ALA A 805 -12.40 32.77 40.39
CA ALA A 805 -11.42 33.53 41.16
C ALA A 805 -10.83 32.71 42.33
N GLN A 806 -11.61 31.81 42.94
CA GLN A 806 -11.20 30.94 44.06
C GLN A 806 -11.22 29.44 43.69
N LYS A 807 -10.76 28.61 44.63
CA LYS A 807 -10.76 27.14 44.52
C LYS A 807 -12.16 26.57 44.78
N ASN A 808 -12.38 25.31 44.39
CA ASN A 808 -13.59 24.51 44.64
C ASN A 808 -14.87 25.02 43.95
N LEU A 809 -14.74 25.81 42.88
CA LEU A 809 -15.87 26.35 42.10
C LEU A 809 -16.07 25.63 40.75
N LEU A 810 -15.55 24.40 40.59
CA LEU A 810 -15.71 23.65 39.34
C LEU A 810 -17.18 23.41 39.01
N GLU A 811 -17.99 22.98 39.98
CA GLU A 811 -19.42 22.70 39.75
C GLU A 811 -20.17 23.95 39.28
N GLU A 812 -19.89 25.11 39.88
CA GLU A 812 -20.52 26.38 39.48
C GLU A 812 -20.04 26.85 38.11
N ARG A 813 -18.75 26.67 37.77
CA ARG A 813 -18.27 26.93 36.40
C ARG A 813 -18.98 26.04 35.39
N LEU A 814 -19.14 24.74 35.68
CA LEU A 814 -19.81 23.80 34.79
C LEU A 814 -21.29 24.13 34.62
N LYS A 815 -22.00 24.49 35.71
CA LYS A 815 -23.40 24.94 35.64
C LYS A 815 -23.55 26.18 34.76
N LEU A 816 -22.74 27.21 34.98
CA LEU A 816 -22.78 28.43 34.19
C LEU A 816 -22.40 28.18 32.73
N THR A 817 -21.39 27.34 32.47
CA THR A 817 -21.00 26.97 31.11
C THR A 817 -22.14 26.24 30.40
N SER A 818 -22.84 25.32 31.08
CA SER A 818 -24.03 24.65 30.55
C SER A 818 -25.15 25.63 30.23
N GLU A 819 -25.45 26.58 31.13
CA GLU A 819 -26.47 27.62 30.89
C GLU A 819 -26.15 28.48 29.66
N LEU A 820 -24.86 28.80 29.44
CA LEU A 820 -24.41 29.53 28.27
C LEU A 820 -24.54 28.70 26.99
N TRP A 821 -24.19 27.42 27.03
CA TRP A 821 -24.40 26.50 25.89
C TRP A 821 -25.88 26.35 25.53
N ASP A 822 -26.75 26.16 26.53
CA ASP A 822 -28.21 26.06 26.33
C ASP A 822 -28.80 27.34 25.71
N ALA A 823 -28.15 28.48 25.91
CA ALA A 823 -28.52 29.77 25.33
C ALA A 823 -27.88 30.07 23.94
N GLY A 824 -27.11 29.11 23.40
CA GLY A 824 -26.40 29.21 22.12
C GLY A 824 -25.14 30.08 22.16
N ILE A 825 -24.59 30.35 23.35
CA ILE A 825 -23.32 31.07 23.50
C ILE A 825 -22.17 30.08 23.39
N LYS A 826 -21.18 30.39 22.54
CA LYS A 826 -19.95 29.59 22.41
C LYS A 826 -19.09 29.86 23.64
N ALA A 827 -19.19 29.02 24.66
CA ALA A 827 -18.49 29.16 25.93
C ALA A 827 -17.50 28.02 26.17
N GLU A 828 -16.45 28.27 26.96
CA GLU A 828 -15.51 27.21 27.37
C GLU A 828 -15.11 27.34 28.84
N VAL A 829 -14.48 26.28 29.37
CA VAL A 829 -13.97 26.22 30.74
C VAL A 829 -12.65 25.46 30.78
N LEU A 830 -11.67 25.91 31.56
CA LEU A 830 -10.43 25.15 31.75
C LEU A 830 -10.68 23.85 32.53
N TYR A 831 -10.22 22.72 31.98
CA TYR A 831 -10.30 21.37 32.55
C TYR A 831 -9.33 21.10 33.72
N LYS A 832 -9.22 22.07 34.62
CA LYS A 832 -8.55 21.92 35.92
C LYS A 832 -9.58 22.15 37.00
N LYS A 833 -9.51 21.38 38.09
CA LYS A 833 -10.41 21.56 39.23
C LYS A 833 -10.24 22.94 39.89
N ASN A 834 -8.99 23.42 39.96
CA ASN A 834 -8.60 24.65 40.65
C ASN A 834 -7.56 25.46 39.84
N PRO A 835 -7.91 26.00 38.66
CA PRO A 835 -7.00 26.84 37.88
C PRO A 835 -6.73 28.17 38.60
N LYS A 836 -5.55 28.76 38.39
CA LYS A 836 -5.29 30.13 38.86
C LYS A 836 -6.05 31.11 37.94
N LEU A 837 -6.61 32.19 38.49
CA LEU A 837 -7.28 33.22 37.68
C LEU A 837 -6.36 33.78 36.60
N LEU A 838 -5.10 34.08 36.94
CA LEU A 838 -4.12 34.56 35.96
C LEU A 838 -3.93 33.61 34.78
N SER A 839 -3.86 32.29 35.03
CA SER A 839 -3.74 31.30 33.94
C SER A 839 -4.99 31.22 33.06
N GLN A 840 -6.17 31.54 33.60
CA GLN A 840 -7.42 31.60 32.83
C GLN A 840 -7.44 32.83 31.92
N LEU A 841 -7.05 33.99 32.45
CA LEU A 841 -6.95 35.23 31.66
C LEU A 841 -5.88 35.12 30.56
N GLN A 842 -4.71 34.56 30.89
CA GLN A 842 -3.64 34.31 29.92
C GLN A 842 -4.10 33.37 28.80
N HIS A 843 -4.90 32.35 29.13
CA HIS A 843 -5.46 31.46 28.11
C HIS A 843 -6.33 32.23 27.10
N CYS A 844 -7.18 33.15 27.55
CA CYS A 844 -7.97 34.00 26.66
C CYS A 844 -7.10 34.90 25.77
N GLU A 845 -6.01 35.47 26.30
CA GLU A 845 -5.07 36.30 25.53
C GLU A 845 -4.27 35.49 24.49
N GLU A 846 -3.98 34.22 24.79
CA GLU A 846 -3.27 33.30 23.89
C GLU A 846 -4.19 32.77 22.78
N THR A 847 -5.45 32.49 23.09
CA THR A 847 -6.43 31.90 22.16
C THR A 847 -7.31 32.92 21.43
N GLY A 848 -7.32 34.18 21.88
CA GLY A 848 -8.11 35.26 21.28
C GLY A 848 -9.58 35.28 21.70
N ILE A 849 -9.90 34.77 22.89
CA ILE A 849 -11.27 34.77 23.42
C ILE A 849 -11.60 36.18 23.94
N PRO A 850 -12.70 36.81 23.51
CA PRO A 850 -12.93 38.22 23.77
C PRO A 850 -13.46 38.52 25.18
N LEU A 851 -14.19 37.59 25.81
CA LEU A 851 -14.83 37.80 27.11
C LEU A 851 -14.45 36.73 28.14
N VAL A 852 -14.46 37.11 29.42
CA VAL A 852 -14.31 36.20 30.56
C VAL A 852 -15.43 36.41 31.56
N ALA A 853 -16.21 35.37 31.83
CA ALA A 853 -17.23 35.34 32.86
C ALA A 853 -16.64 34.78 34.15
N ILE A 854 -16.29 35.66 35.10
CA ILE A 854 -15.60 35.31 36.34
C ILE A 854 -16.62 35.09 37.46
N ILE A 855 -16.56 33.91 38.08
CA ILE A 855 -17.33 33.58 39.27
C ILE A 855 -16.44 33.51 40.51
N GLY A 856 -16.94 34.00 41.63
CA GLY A 856 -16.35 33.86 42.94
C GLY A 856 -17.40 33.72 44.03
N GLU A 857 -16.95 33.47 45.27
CA GLU A 857 -17.88 33.25 46.39
C GLU A 857 -18.78 34.46 46.68
N GLN A 858 -18.31 35.68 46.40
CA GLN A 858 -19.10 36.90 46.56
C GLN A 858 -20.10 37.06 45.43
N GLU A 859 -19.66 36.89 44.18
CA GLU A 859 -20.49 36.96 42.99
C GLU A 859 -21.64 35.94 43.05
N LEU A 860 -21.38 34.73 43.53
CA LEU A 860 -22.39 33.70 43.75
C LEU A 860 -23.42 34.08 44.83
N LYS A 861 -23.01 34.75 45.91
CA LYS A 861 -23.92 35.24 46.96
C LYS A 861 -24.80 36.40 46.47
N GLU A 862 -24.25 37.24 45.61
CA GLU A 862 -24.92 38.41 45.05
C GLU A 862 -25.76 38.09 43.80
N GLY A 863 -25.64 36.87 43.24
CA GLY A 863 -26.37 36.45 42.05
C GLY A 863 -25.87 37.11 40.76
N VAL A 864 -24.61 37.56 40.75
CA VAL A 864 -23.96 38.24 39.63
C VAL A 864 -22.79 37.43 39.09
N VAL A 865 -22.32 37.79 37.90
CA VAL A 865 -21.10 37.28 37.28
C VAL A 865 -20.30 38.47 36.82
N LYS A 866 -19.01 38.49 37.12
CA LYS A 866 -18.13 39.57 36.68
C LYS A 866 -17.68 39.30 35.24
N LEU A 867 -18.18 40.09 34.30
CA LEU A 867 -17.86 39.96 32.89
C LEU A 867 -16.72 40.90 32.54
N ARG A 868 -15.61 40.33 32.05
CA ARG A 868 -14.40 41.05 31.67
C ARG A 868 -14.19 41.03 30.16
N ASN A 869 -13.89 42.18 29.56
CA ASN A 869 -13.35 42.25 28.20
C ASN A 869 -11.83 42.03 28.23
N VAL A 870 -11.33 41.12 27.40
CA VAL A 870 -9.91 40.71 27.43
C VAL A 870 -8.99 41.79 26.87
N SER A 871 -9.38 42.48 25.80
CA SER A 871 -8.55 43.51 25.15
C SER A 871 -8.55 44.82 25.94
N THR A 872 -9.73 45.31 26.37
CA THR A 872 -9.85 46.59 27.10
C THR A 872 -9.60 46.45 28.59
N ARG A 873 -9.66 45.22 29.13
CA ARG A 873 -9.58 44.91 30.56
C ARG A 873 -10.69 45.51 31.42
N GLU A 874 -11.74 46.03 30.77
CA GLU A 874 -12.95 46.52 31.45
C GLU A 874 -13.68 45.36 32.12
N GLU A 875 -14.13 45.56 33.37
CA GLU A 875 -14.91 44.61 34.15
C GLU A 875 -16.23 45.24 34.57
N VAL A 876 -17.32 44.49 34.41
CA VAL A 876 -18.67 44.88 34.87
C VAL A 876 -19.32 43.71 35.60
N ASP A 877 -20.02 44.00 36.69
CA ASP A 877 -20.82 43.00 37.39
C ASP A 877 -22.20 42.90 36.69
N VAL A 878 -22.51 41.73 36.16
CA VAL A 878 -23.73 41.47 35.38
C VAL A 878 -24.62 40.49 36.14
N SER A 879 -25.91 40.79 36.25
CA SER A 879 -26.86 39.83 36.83
C SER A 879 -26.86 38.52 36.04
N ARG A 880 -26.89 37.38 36.74
CA ARG A 880 -26.95 36.07 36.08
C ARG A 880 -28.15 35.93 35.14
N VAL A 881 -29.25 36.65 35.40
CA VAL A 881 -30.46 36.65 34.56
C VAL A 881 -30.23 37.33 33.21
N THR A 882 -29.43 38.39 33.14
CA THR A 882 -29.19 39.19 31.92
C THR A 882 -27.84 38.91 31.26
N LEU A 883 -27.07 37.97 31.82
CA LEU A 883 -25.71 37.67 31.36
C LEU A 883 -25.65 37.26 29.89
N VAL A 884 -26.58 36.43 29.43
CA VAL A 884 -26.66 35.98 28.03
C VAL A 884 -26.85 37.17 27.08
N GLU A 885 -27.76 38.08 27.41
CA GLU A 885 -28.05 39.26 26.58
C GLU A 885 -26.84 40.19 26.50
N GLU A 886 -26.16 40.41 27.62
CA GLU A 886 -24.97 41.26 27.68
C GLU A 886 -23.80 40.63 26.91
N ILE A 887 -23.61 39.31 26.98
CA ILE A 887 -22.60 38.61 26.16
C ILE A 887 -22.92 38.74 24.67
N LYS A 888 -24.19 38.57 24.25
CA LYS A 888 -24.60 38.74 22.84
C LYS A 888 -24.33 40.15 22.35
N LYS A 889 -24.71 41.16 23.15
CA LYS A 889 -24.49 42.58 22.84
C LYS A 889 -23.01 42.90 22.65
N ARG A 890 -22.14 42.42 23.55
CA ARG A 890 -20.69 42.68 23.48
C ARG A 890 -19.97 41.86 22.41
N SER A 891 -20.48 40.69 22.05
CA SER A 891 -19.91 39.84 21.00
C SER A 891 -20.20 40.32 19.58
N ILE A 892 -21.19 41.22 19.38
CA ILE A 892 -21.50 41.84 18.07
C ILE A 892 -20.60 43.05 17.79
N GLN A 893 -19.99 43.62 18.84
CA GLN A 893 -19.11 44.80 18.75
C GLN A 893 -17.62 44.45 18.66
N SER A 894 -17.27 43.15 18.76
CA SER A 894 -15.91 42.62 18.86
C SER A 894 -15.42 41.94 17.60
#